data_AF-A0A2M4BCT5-F1
#
_entry.id   AF-A0A2M4BCT5-F1
#
_cell.length_a   1.000
_cell.length_b   1.000
_cell.length_c   1.000
_cell.angle_alpha   90.00
_cell.angle_beta   90.00
_cell.angle_gamma   90.00
#
_symmetry.space_group_name_H-M   'P 1'
#
loop_
_entity.id
_entity.type
_entity.pdbx_description
1 polymer ?
#
loop_
_entity_poly.entity_id
_entity_poly.type
_entity_poly.pdbx_seq_one_letter_code
_entity_poly.pdbx_strand_id
1 'polypeptide(L)'
;MLNAIQRFLGVDAPPNKVQEVKNESYTNLQVLQRNEAMRLFAPNPNSPDKKLVYDIVLERPHVESINTSYSLYRATTLAEAEEKFEAFHQRLPELVKIVREMYNMNGLQKLCDILIEHPSWSLAHVIAHFNLTDYISNPSIIDFLDYAEYAEMLTPLHIAVKANNLEFVKALVGVCNLEHLDKNSNSVFHYAASTTKEMISLLTAKSTSNLNHLNTDGYTPLHLACLSDKPDCVKALLLAGADTNKMARGAGNSYNKSIPSSNVADFLVSNPNKLFTQDMKHGGTPLHWSSSREVLNSLIERGCDVNLANFNGQTPLHVMVARERLECVVALLAHEAEIDLVDNSGNTPLHIAVEKRLLPIVQCLVVFGADINKPNKDGKTPRHLVGRDDNGTKDAMILYILHSVGAKRCPLKSTKCPAGCAATGNYNGIPPAEPETSESREHIQQMLANTTGKSHRNSVPSLISSKIRETIHEERPVREHPKTIDVSQERKGASIMDGLLSMFMSKLDAASKPTSPTSTTSSLKGVNLLGDFEVGDEPMLSDDPHSGESSSNAATGGGGGGGNGSTTTSHQRSRTPCDGQSGHGGRGRLLCLDGGGIRGLVLAQMLLEIEQLSQTPISHLFDWIAGTSTGGILALAVGCGKTMKQCMCLYLRMKDQAFVGSRPYPSDALESVLKEQLGEFTVMSDIKHPRLMVTGVMADRKPVNLHLFRNFECASDILGIVTPSNNRGQPPPPPSEQLVWRAARATGAAPSYFRAFGRFLDGGLIANNPTLDAMTEIHELNAALHYTGRSAEAVPVSVVVSLGTGQPPVVDLKEIDVFRPDSIWDTTKVVYGISTISTLMVDQATASDGRVVDRARAWCSMIGVPYFRFNPQMSVDIAMDEKMDEPLINMLWEAKAYMHSNRKQVIELINLLK
;
A
#
# COMPACT_ATOMS: atom_id res chain seq x y z
N MET A 1 -10.10 81.94 21.01
CA MET A 1 -11.32 81.26 20.51
C MET A 1 -11.57 81.63 19.05
N LEU A 2 -10.57 81.39 18.18
CA LEU A 2 -10.62 81.67 16.72
C LEU A 2 -9.89 80.62 15.87
N ASN A 3 -9.13 79.69 16.49
CA ASN A 3 -8.51 78.54 15.83
C ASN A 3 -9.38 77.26 15.84
N ALA A 4 -10.62 77.34 16.31
CA ALA A 4 -11.56 76.22 16.33
C ALA A 4 -12.56 76.24 15.15
N ILE A 5 -12.66 77.36 14.41
CA ILE A 5 -13.62 77.53 13.30
C ILE A 5 -12.96 77.32 11.92
N GLN A 6 -11.64 77.38 11.82
CA GLN A 6 -10.90 77.05 10.58
C GLN A 6 -10.82 75.54 10.26
N ARG A 7 -11.28 74.67 11.17
CA ARG A 7 -11.34 73.21 10.93
C ARG A 7 -12.60 72.75 10.18
N PHE A 8 -13.49 73.67 9.78
CA PHE A 8 -14.75 73.35 9.10
C PHE A 8 -14.68 73.51 7.56
N LEU A 9 -13.53 73.89 7.00
CA LEU A 9 -13.32 74.06 5.54
C LEU A 9 -12.04 73.35 5.09
N GLY A 10 -12.18 72.07 4.74
CA GLY A 10 -11.50 71.25 3.72
C GLY A 10 -10.11 71.52 3.10
N VAL A 11 -9.16 72.26 3.70
CA VAL A 11 -7.91 72.62 2.96
C VAL A 11 -6.81 71.53 2.92
N ASP A 12 -6.81 70.51 3.79
CA ASP A 12 -5.75 69.46 3.78
C ASP A 12 -6.30 68.01 3.70
N ALA A 13 -7.46 67.82 3.09
CA ALA A 13 -7.97 66.46 2.87
C ALA A 13 -7.35 65.86 1.58
N PRO A 14 -6.90 64.59 1.63
CA PRO A 14 -6.19 63.95 0.52
C PRO A 14 -7.05 63.94 -0.76
N PRO A 15 -6.41 63.93 -1.94
CA PRO A 15 -7.08 64.18 -3.24
C PRO A 15 -8.21 63.20 -3.55
N ASN A 16 -8.11 61.96 -3.06
CA ASN A 16 -9.09 60.90 -3.20
C ASN A 16 -10.23 60.92 -2.15
N LYS A 17 -10.19 61.83 -1.18
CA LYS A 17 -11.23 61.90 -0.14
C LYS A 17 -12.46 62.65 -0.64
N VAL A 18 -13.61 61.97 -0.59
CA VAL A 18 -14.93 62.51 -0.94
C VAL A 18 -15.36 63.55 0.10
N GLN A 19 -15.80 64.72 -0.38
CA GLN A 19 -16.23 65.84 0.46
C GLN A 19 -17.58 66.39 0.03
N GLU A 20 -18.37 66.83 1.00
CA GLU A 20 -19.55 67.63 0.72
C GLU A 20 -19.14 69.10 0.48
N VAL A 21 -19.52 69.63 -0.67
CA VAL A 21 -19.13 70.96 -1.14
C VAL A 21 -20.38 71.76 -1.54
N LYS A 22 -20.37 73.08 -1.31
CA LYS A 22 -21.50 73.95 -1.68
C LYS A 22 -21.45 74.29 -3.17
N ASN A 23 -22.59 74.23 -3.85
CA ASN A 23 -22.70 74.51 -5.31
C ASN A 23 -22.27 75.93 -5.68
N GLU A 24 -22.44 76.89 -4.77
CA GLU A 24 -21.97 78.28 -4.91
C GLU A 24 -20.46 78.38 -5.20
N SER A 25 -19.67 77.40 -4.71
CA SER A 25 -18.22 77.36 -4.89
C SER A 25 -17.81 77.06 -6.34
N TYR A 26 -18.73 76.52 -7.14
CA TYR A 26 -18.49 76.08 -8.52
C TYR A 26 -19.22 76.93 -9.57
N THR A 27 -20.04 77.91 -9.17
CA THR A 27 -20.87 78.71 -10.09
C THR A 27 -20.06 79.53 -11.10
N ASN A 28 -18.83 79.90 -10.73
CA ASN A 28 -17.93 80.70 -11.56
C ASN A 28 -16.78 79.90 -12.20
N LEU A 29 -16.79 78.56 -12.08
CA LEU A 29 -15.73 77.70 -12.62
C LEU A 29 -16.10 77.15 -14.00
N GLN A 30 -15.11 77.08 -14.90
CA GLN A 30 -15.31 76.50 -16.23
C GLN A 30 -15.50 74.98 -16.12
N VAL A 31 -16.57 74.46 -16.71
CA VAL A 31 -16.80 73.02 -16.85
C VAL A 31 -16.02 72.52 -18.07
N LEU A 32 -15.10 71.59 -17.84
CA LEU A 32 -14.27 71.00 -18.89
C LEU A 32 -14.96 69.78 -19.52
N GLN A 33 -15.59 68.95 -18.70
CA GLN A 33 -16.33 67.76 -19.14
C GLN A 33 -17.62 67.60 -18.33
N ARG A 34 -18.67 67.08 -18.97
CA ARG A 34 -19.99 66.88 -18.35
C ARG A 34 -20.58 65.54 -18.76
N ASN A 35 -20.98 64.72 -17.79
CA ASN A 35 -21.72 63.50 -18.00
C ASN A 35 -22.86 63.41 -16.97
N GLU A 36 -24.10 63.55 -17.43
CA GLU A 36 -25.30 63.55 -16.57
C GLU A 36 -25.18 64.47 -15.33
N ALA A 37 -25.08 63.86 -14.14
CA ALA A 37 -24.97 64.51 -12.83
C ALA A 37 -23.51 64.79 -12.41
N MET A 38 -22.51 64.33 -13.17
CA MET A 38 -21.09 64.47 -12.88
C MET A 38 -20.43 65.54 -13.78
N ARG A 39 -19.58 66.39 -13.19
CA ARG A 39 -18.88 67.50 -13.87
C ARG A 39 -17.42 67.54 -13.46
N LEU A 40 -16.53 67.81 -14.43
CA LEU A 40 -15.14 68.14 -14.20
C LEU A 40 -14.95 69.65 -14.30
N PHE A 41 -14.50 70.28 -13.22
CA PHE A 41 -14.27 71.72 -13.15
C PHE A 41 -12.79 72.07 -13.31
N ALA A 42 -12.52 73.15 -14.05
CA ALA A 42 -11.20 73.76 -14.15
C ALA A 42 -10.81 74.49 -12.85
N PRO A 43 -9.51 74.67 -12.58
CA PRO A 43 -9.03 75.42 -11.42
C PRO A 43 -9.57 76.85 -11.38
N ASN A 44 -9.84 77.36 -10.17
CA ASN A 44 -10.28 78.74 -9.99
C ASN A 44 -9.16 79.73 -10.38
N PRO A 45 -9.36 80.58 -11.41
CA PRO A 45 -8.35 81.54 -11.85
C PRO A 45 -8.01 82.61 -10.79
N ASN A 46 -8.88 82.82 -9.79
CA ASN A 46 -8.75 83.84 -8.75
C ASN A 46 -8.34 83.27 -7.36
N SER A 47 -7.84 82.04 -7.29
CA SER A 47 -7.47 81.41 -6.01
C SER A 47 -6.21 82.06 -5.38
N PRO A 48 -6.24 82.43 -4.08
CA PRO A 48 -5.11 83.10 -3.41
C PRO A 48 -3.85 82.23 -3.29
N ASP A 49 -3.96 80.90 -3.39
CA ASP A 49 -2.86 79.95 -3.15
C ASP A 49 -2.10 79.46 -4.41
N LYS A 50 -2.44 79.92 -5.63
CA LYS A 50 -1.84 79.47 -6.91
C LYS A 50 -1.81 77.94 -7.16
N LYS A 51 -2.46 77.12 -6.33
CA LYS A 51 -2.59 75.68 -6.56
C LYS A 51 -3.68 75.43 -7.61
N LEU A 52 -3.27 74.86 -8.75
CA LEU A 52 -4.18 74.40 -9.79
C LEU A 52 -4.82 73.10 -9.32
N VAL A 53 -6.11 73.13 -8.97
CA VAL A 53 -6.86 71.94 -8.56
C VAL A 53 -8.03 71.75 -9.52
N TYR A 54 -8.00 70.66 -10.27
CA TYR A 54 -9.12 70.17 -11.06
C TYR A 54 -10.00 69.32 -10.14
N ASP A 55 -11.32 69.52 -10.19
CA ASP A 55 -12.24 68.88 -9.24
C ASP A 55 -13.36 68.15 -9.97
N ILE A 56 -13.53 66.86 -9.66
CA ILE A 56 -14.61 66.02 -10.17
C ILE A 56 -15.75 66.06 -9.16
N VAL A 57 -16.90 66.59 -9.57
CA VAL A 57 -18.04 66.82 -8.68
C VAL A 57 -19.27 66.07 -9.17
N LEU A 58 -19.97 65.40 -8.25
CA LEU A 58 -21.24 64.73 -8.47
C LEU A 58 -22.37 65.50 -7.79
N GLU A 59 -23.32 65.98 -8.60
CA GLU A 59 -24.46 66.75 -8.13
C GLU A 59 -25.57 65.89 -7.52
N ARG A 60 -26.24 66.42 -6.50
CA ARG A 60 -27.40 65.79 -5.87
C ARG A 60 -28.67 65.93 -6.74
N PRO A 61 -29.52 64.87 -6.83
CA PRO A 61 -30.83 64.97 -7.45
C PRO A 61 -31.65 66.07 -6.75
N HIS A 62 -32.36 66.90 -7.53
CA HIS A 62 -33.09 68.11 -7.10
C HIS A 62 -34.27 67.91 -6.13
N VAL A 63 -34.31 66.82 -5.36
CA VAL A 63 -35.49 66.41 -4.58
C VAL A 63 -35.42 66.88 -3.12
N GLU A 64 -34.26 67.29 -2.62
CA GLU A 64 -34.12 67.81 -1.25
C GLU A 64 -33.45 69.19 -1.28
N SER A 65 -33.90 70.08 -0.38
CA SER A 65 -33.51 71.49 -0.27
C SER A 65 -32.05 71.70 0.21
N ILE A 66 -31.09 71.11 -0.49
CA ILE A 66 -29.67 71.11 -0.11
C ILE A 66 -28.84 71.60 -1.31
N ASN A 67 -28.22 72.78 -1.17
CA ASN A 67 -27.36 73.38 -2.20
C ASN A 67 -25.92 72.80 -2.18
N THR A 68 -25.80 71.49 -1.96
CA THR A 68 -24.51 70.79 -1.84
C THR A 68 -24.37 69.66 -2.86
N SER A 69 -23.14 69.46 -3.29
CA SER A 69 -22.68 68.38 -4.18
C SER A 69 -21.55 67.62 -3.50
N TYR A 70 -21.12 66.52 -4.09
CA TYR A 70 -19.97 65.75 -3.61
C TYR A 70 -18.75 65.97 -4.51
N SER A 71 -17.66 66.52 -3.97
CA SER A 71 -16.34 66.49 -4.62
C SER A 71 -15.78 65.08 -4.44
N LEU A 72 -15.57 64.38 -5.55
CA LEU A 72 -15.17 62.98 -5.59
C LEU A 72 -13.65 62.81 -5.68
N TYR A 73 -12.99 63.65 -6.47
CA TYR A 73 -11.54 63.58 -6.67
C TYR A 73 -10.97 64.93 -7.08
N ARG A 74 -9.82 65.28 -6.51
CA ARG A 74 -9.10 66.54 -6.75
C ARG A 74 -7.72 66.26 -7.34
N ALA A 75 -7.49 66.64 -8.59
CA ALA A 75 -6.23 66.39 -9.32
C ALA A 75 -5.42 67.68 -9.48
N THR A 76 -4.10 67.55 -9.62
CA THR A 76 -3.20 68.71 -9.85
C THR A 76 -2.90 68.94 -11.33
N THR A 77 -3.16 67.94 -12.16
CA THR A 77 -2.97 67.99 -13.62
C THR A 77 -4.26 67.63 -14.35
N LEU A 78 -4.44 68.18 -15.56
CA LEU A 78 -5.62 67.89 -16.37
C LEU A 78 -5.66 66.41 -16.79
N ALA A 79 -4.52 65.83 -17.20
CA ALA A 79 -4.45 64.44 -17.65
C ALA A 79 -4.89 63.44 -16.57
N GLU A 80 -4.47 63.66 -15.32
CA GLU A 80 -4.91 62.86 -14.16
C GLU A 80 -6.41 63.03 -13.92
N ALA A 81 -6.93 64.27 -14.01
CA ALA A 81 -8.34 64.54 -13.82
C ALA A 81 -9.21 63.86 -14.90
N GLU A 82 -8.77 63.86 -16.15
CA GLU A 82 -9.47 63.23 -17.27
C GLU A 82 -9.45 61.69 -17.17
N GLU A 83 -8.32 61.10 -16.79
CA GLU A 83 -8.22 59.65 -16.56
C GLU A 83 -9.20 59.18 -15.47
N LYS A 84 -9.26 59.90 -14.34
CA LYS A 84 -10.15 59.56 -13.23
C LYS A 84 -11.62 59.90 -13.54
N PHE A 85 -11.88 60.96 -14.32
CA PHE A 85 -13.22 61.26 -14.81
C PHE A 85 -13.74 60.15 -15.71
N GLU A 86 -12.92 59.63 -16.61
CA GLU A 86 -13.26 58.51 -17.49
C GLU A 86 -13.57 57.23 -16.68
N ALA A 87 -12.81 56.94 -15.63
CA ALA A 87 -13.07 55.80 -14.74
C ALA A 87 -14.46 55.87 -14.08
N PHE A 88 -14.93 57.07 -13.71
CA PHE A 88 -16.21 57.28 -13.02
C PHE A 88 -17.40 57.47 -13.94
N HIS A 89 -17.26 58.16 -15.08
CA HIS A 89 -18.39 58.78 -15.78
C HIS A 89 -19.42 57.78 -16.33
N GLN A 90 -18.99 56.59 -16.75
CA GLN A 90 -19.87 55.56 -17.28
C GLN A 90 -20.62 54.77 -16.19
N ARG A 91 -20.11 54.74 -14.96
CA ARG A 91 -20.54 53.76 -13.94
C ARG A 91 -21.16 54.43 -12.72
N LEU A 92 -20.50 55.47 -12.22
CA LEU A 92 -20.87 56.09 -10.95
C LEU A 92 -22.26 56.76 -11.00
N PRO A 93 -22.63 57.53 -12.05
CA PRO A 93 -23.97 58.13 -12.13
C PRO A 93 -25.10 57.08 -12.24
N GLU A 94 -24.89 56.02 -13.00
CA GLU A 94 -25.88 54.95 -13.18
C GLU A 94 -26.02 54.10 -11.90
N LEU A 95 -24.90 53.75 -11.26
CA LEU A 95 -24.91 52.98 -10.02
C LEU A 95 -25.61 53.72 -8.88
N VAL A 96 -25.41 55.04 -8.76
CA VAL A 96 -26.06 55.87 -7.74
C VAL A 96 -27.59 55.97 -7.97
N LYS A 97 -28.05 55.95 -9.21
CA LYS A 97 -29.49 55.91 -9.53
C LYS A 97 -30.13 54.60 -9.05
N ILE A 98 -29.41 53.49 -9.22
CA ILE A 98 -29.85 52.14 -8.87
C ILE A 98 -29.77 51.93 -7.35
N VAL A 99 -28.58 52.17 -6.76
CA VAL A 99 -28.26 51.88 -5.37
C VAL A 99 -28.24 53.17 -4.54
N ARG A 100 -29.42 53.68 -4.21
CA ARG A 100 -29.57 54.96 -3.48
C ARG A 100 -28.92 54.95 -2.10
N GLU A 101 -28.77 53.78 -1.48
CA GLU A 101 -28.16 53.62 -0.16
C GLU A 101 -26.66 53.94 -0.14
N MET A 102 -25.96 53.75 -1.27
CA MET A 102 -24.54 54.12 -1.40
C MET A 102 -24.35 55.60 -1.71
N TYR A 103 -25.43 56.36 -1.87
CA TYR A 103 -25.39 57.80 -2.18
C TYR A 103 -25.17 58.69 -0.95
N ASN A 104 -24.10 58.40 -0.22
CA ASN A 104 -23.62 59.19 0.91
C ASN A 104 -22.09 59.30 0.86
N MET A 105 -21.48 60.16 1.67
CA MET A 105 -20.02 60.39 1.63
C MET A 105 -19.20 59.10 1.74
N ASN A 106 -19.59 58.18 2.63
CA ASN A 106 -18.85 56.95 2.88
C ASN A 106 -19.05 55.92 1.75
N GLY A 107 -20.27 55.81 1.21
CA GLY A 107 -20.58 54.93 0.08
C GLY A 107 -19.88 55.39 -1.20
N LEU A 108 -19.96 56.69 -1.51
CA LEU A 108 -19.26 57.28 -2.65
C LEU A 108 -17.75 57.16 -2.53
N GLN A 109 -17.18 57.29 -1.32
CA GLN A 109 -15.75 57.07 -1.09
C GLN A 109 -15.34 55.66 -1.52
N LYS A 110 -16.05 54.63 -1.00
CA LYS A 110 -15.76 53.23 -1.34
C LYS A 110 -15.93 52.96 -2.84
N LEU A 111 -16.94 53.54 -3.48
CA LEU A 111 -17.16 53.39 -4.92
C LEU A 111 -16.04 54.04 -5.74
N CYS A 112 -15.62 55.25 -5.36
CA CYS A 112 -14.54 55.94 -6.05
C CYS A 112 -13.22 55.18 -5.90
N ASP A 113 -12.89 54.72 -4.69
CA ASP A 113 -11.67 53.96 -4.43
C ASP A 113 -11.61 52.69 -5.30
N ILE A 114 -12.71 51.93 -5.37
CA ILE A 114 -12.77 50.71 -6.19
C ILE A 114 -12.70 50.99 -7.69
N LEU A 115 -13.42 52.00 -8.18
CA LEU A 115 -13.40 52.34 -9.61
C LEU A 115 -12.02 52.89 -10.04
N ILE A 116 -11.27 53.49 -9.11
CA ILE A 116 -9.88 53.87 -9.34
C ILE A 116 -8.98 52.64 -9.41
N GLU A 117 -9.14 51.69 -8.50
CA GLU A 117 -8.36 50.44 -8.48
C GLU A 117 -8.68 49.52 -9.68
N HIS A 118 -9.93 49.53 -10.12
CA HIS A 118 -10.46 48.63 -11.14
C HIS A 118 -11.30 49.37 -12.20
N PRO A 119 -10.64 50.13 -13.11
CA PRO A 119 -11.32 50.94 -14.12
C PRO A 119 -12.04 50.12 -15.21
N SER A 120 -11.81 48.81 -15.28
CA SER A 120 -12.44 47.90 -16.26
C SER A 120 -13.78 47.31 -15.80
N TRP A 121 -14.12 47.40 -14.50
CA TRP A 121 -15.27 46.73 -13.92
C TRP A 121 -16.61 47.26 -14.44
N SER A 122 -17.53 46.38 -14.82
CA SER A 122 -18.91 46.76 -15.13
C SER A 122 -19.72 47.03 -13.85
N LEU A 123 -20.95 47.55 -13.98
CA LEU A 123 -21.88 47.71 -12.86
C LEU A 123 -22.10 46.38 -12.12
N ALA A 124 -22.21 45.26 -12.86
CA ALA A 124 -22.35 43.92 -12.30
C ALA A 124 -21.16 43.50 -11.42
N HIS A 125 -19.93 43.86 -11.81
CA HIS A 125 -18.72 43.59 -11.01
C HIS A 125 -18.71 44.39 -9.71
N VAL A 126 -19.13 45.66 -9.76
CA VAL A 126 -19.16 46.54 -8.57
C VAL A 126 -20.19 46.05 -7.56
N ILE A 127 -21.42 45.74 -7.98
CA ILE A 127 -22.44 45.20 -7.08
C ILE A 127 -22.05 43.83 -6.51
N ALA A 128 -21.31 43.02 -7.29
CA ALA A 128 -20.81 41.71 -6.87
C ALA A 128 -19.76 41.84 -5.76
N HIS A 129 -18.89 42.84 -5.85
CA HIS A 129 -17.91 43.15 -4.82
C HIS A 129 -18.58 43.63 -3.51
N PHE A 130 -19.62 44.46 -3.60
CA PHE A 130 -20.32 45.02 -2.43
C PHE A 130 -21.43 44.12 -1.85
N ASN A 131 -21.65 42.91 -2.38
CA ASN A 131 -22.68 41.96 -1.93
C ASN A 131 -24.12 42.52 -2.03
N LEU A 132 -24.43 43.29 -3.08
CA LEU A 132 -25.72 43.97 -3.24
C LEU A 132 -26.73 43.08 -4.01
N THR A 133 -27.30 42.09 -3.32
CA THR A 133 -28.16 41.04 -3.91
C THR A 133 -29.43 41.54 -4.57
N ASP A 134 -30.04 42.60 -4.02
CA ASP A 134 -31.37 43.05 -4.42
C ASP A 134 -31.43 43.65 -5.83
N TYR A 135 -30.26 44.00 -6.38
CA TYR A 135 -30.12 44.70 -7.65
C TYR A 135 -29.76 43.78 -8.82
N ILE A 136 -29.57 42.47 -8.57
CA ILE A 136 -29.24 41.48 -9.62
C ILE A 136 -30.32 41.44 -10.71
N SER A 137 -31.58 41.63 -10.35
CA SER A 137 -32.73 41.59 -11.27
C SER A 137 -32.89 42.86 -12.11
N ASN A 138 -32.01 43.86 -11.96
CA ASN A 138 -32.11 45.10 -12.72
C ASN A 138 -31.70 44.89 -14.19
N PRO A 139 -32.49 45.36 -15.18
CA PRO A 139 -32.16 45.22 -16.59
C PRO A 139 -30.76 45.73 -16.98
N SER A 140 -30.29 46.83 -16.41
CA SER A 140 -28.93 47.38 -16.67
C SER A 140 -27.80 46.47 -16.16
N ILE A 141 -28.11 45.49 -15.31
CA ILE A 141 -27.14 44.62 -14.64
C ILE A 141 -27.18 43.20 -15.22
N ILE A 142 -28.38 42.68 -15.51
CA ILE A 142 -28.60 41.32 -16.03
C ILE A 142 -27.72 41.02 -17.25
N ASP A 143 -27.66 41.95 -18.21
CA ASP A 143 -26.93 41.77 -19.46
C ASP A 143 -25.40 41.67 -19.26
N PHE A 144 -24.89 42.08 -18.09
CA PHE A 144 -23.47 42.07 -17.75
C PHE A 144 -23.09 41.03 -16.70
N LEU A 145 -23.99 40.11 -16.32
CA LEU A 145 -23.72 39.11 -15.28
C LEU A 145 -22.64 38.08 -15.67
N ASP A 146 -22.53 37.74 -16.95
CA ASP A 146 -21.47 36.86 -17.49
C ASP A 146 -20.36 37.64 -18.23
N TYR A 147 -20.41 38.97 -18.22
CA TYR A 147 -19.41 39.80 -18.89
C TYR A 147 -18.05 39.65 -18.21
N ALA A 148 -17.04 39.25 -18.97
CA ALA A 148 -15.65 39.22 -18.49
C ALA A 148 -15.00 40.59 -18.72
N GLU A 149 -14.45 41.19 -17.67
CA GLU A 149 -13.73 42.46 -17.82
C GLU A 149 -12.43 42.28 -18.63
N TYR A 150 -11.97 43.33 -19.31
CA TYR A 150 -10.95 43.19 -20.37
C TYR A 150 -9.49 43.05 -19.88
N ALA A 151 -9.18 43.32 -18.60
CA ALA A 151 -7.81 43.32 -18.09
C ALA A 151 -7.34 41.91 -17.65
N GLU A 152 -8.14 41.24 -16.84
CA GLU A 152 -7.88 39.92 -16.22
C GLU A 152 -8.89 38.84 -16.64
N MET A 153 -9.91 39.19 -17.43
CA MET A 153 -11.01 38.31 -17.85
C MET A 153 -11.84 37.76 -16.68
N LEU A 154 -11.94 38.52 -15.59
CA LEU A 154 -12.79 38.15 -14.45
C LEU A 154 -14.26 38.43 -14.76
N THR A 155 -15.14 37.54 -14.31
CA THR A 155 -16.60 37.78 -14.34
C THR A 155 -17.09 38.27 -12.97
N PRO A 156 -18.28 38.86 -12.87
CA PRO A 156 -18.88 39.24 -11.59
C PRO A 156 -18.93 38.08 -10.58
N LEU A 157 -19.15 36.85 -11.07
CA LEU A 157 -19.13 35.64 -10.25
C LEU A 157 -17.75 35.37 -9.64
N HIS A 158 -16.67 35.48 -10.43
CA HIS A 158 -15.30 35.32 -9.92
C HIS A 158 -14.99 36.34 -8.82
N ILE A 159 -15.43 37.59 -9.00
CA ILE A 159 -15.26 38.65 -7.99
C ILE A 159 -16.07 38.36 -6.73
N ALA A 160 -17.34 37.96 -6.87
CA ALA A 160 -18.19 37.63 -5.73
C ALA A 160 -17.59 36.48 -4.90
N VAL A 161 -17.05 35.46 -5.56
CA VAL A 161 -16.36 34.34 -4.89
C VAL A 161 -15.07 34.81 -4.23
N LYS A 162 -14.22 35.58 -4.93
CA LYS A 162 -12.98 36.15 -4.37
C LYS A 162 -13.23 37.05 -3.16
N ALA A 163 -14.32 37.81 -3.16
CA ALA A 163 -14.76 38.65 -2.04
C ALA A 163 -15.46 37.86 -0.92
N ASN A 164 -15.70 36.56 -1.10
CA ASN A 164 -16.42 35.68 -0.17
C ASN A 164 -17.88 36.11 0.11
N ASN A 165 -18.55 36.65 -0.91
CA ASN A 165 -19.92 37.14 -0.82
C ASN A 165 -20.94 36.01 -1.07
N LEU A 166 -21.13 35.14 -0.07
CA LEU A 166 -21.91 33.91 -0.20
C LEU A 166 -23.36 34.13 -0.67
N GLU A 167 -24.06 35.14 -0.14
CA GLU A 167 -25.47 35.42 -0.50
C GLU A 167 -25.60 35.90 -1.94
N PHE A 168 -24.66 36.74 -2.41
CA PHE A 168 -24.60 37.16 -3.80
C PHE A 168 -24.30 35.99 -4.75
N VAL A 169 -23.35 35.12 -4.37
CA VAL A 169 -23.07 33.91 -5.15
C VAL A 169 -24.31 33.02 -5.23
N LYS A 170 -25.03 32.77 -4.12
CA LYS A 170 -26.28 31.98 -4.12
C LYS A 170 -27.30 32.49 -5.12
N ALA A 171 -27.46 33.81 -5.23
CA ALA A 171 -28.35 34.43 -6.20
C ALA A 171 -27.85 34.28 -7.65
N LEU A 172 -26.55 34.33 -7.89
CA LEU A 172 -25.95 34.22 -9.23
C LEU A 172 -25.82 32.79 -9.78
N VAL A 173 -25.58 31.77 -8.94
CA VAL A 173 -25.26 30.41 -9.44
C VAL A 173 -26.39 29.81 -10.30
N GLY A 174 -27.63 30.29 -10.14
CA GLY A 174 -28.77 29.83 -10.96
C GLY A 174 -28.86 30.44 -12.35
N VAL A 175 -28.13 31.53 -12.63
CA VAL A 175 -28.31 32.38 -13.83
C VAL A 175 -27.03 32.59 -14.63
N CYS A 176 -25.86 32.39 -14.02
CA CYS A 176 -24.54 32.64 -14.63
C CYS A 176 -23.86 31.37 -15.15
N ASN A 177 -22.90 31.56 -16.06
CA ASN A 177 -22.02 30.50 -16.53
C ASN A 177 -20.87 30.22 -15.53
N LEU A 178 -20.80 28.97 -15.04
CA LEU A 178 -19.78 28.51 -14.08
C LEU A 178 -18.47 28.05 -14.75
N GLU A 179 -18.46 27.89 -16.08
CA GLU A 179 -17.35 27.27 -16.81
C GLU A 179 -16.32 28.27 -17.34
N HIS A 180 -16.60 29.57 -17.21
CA HIS A 180 -15.69 30.62 -17.67
C HIS A 180 -14.34 30.54 -16.96
N LEU A 181 -13.27 30.78 -17.71
CA LEU A 181 -11.90 30.78 -17.23
C LEU A 181 -11.32 32.18 -17.38
N ASP A 182 -10.60 32.64 -16.35
CA ASP A 182 -9.88 33.90 -16.42
C ASP A 182 -8.63 33.81 -17.32
N LYS A 183 -7.89 34.92 -17.43
CA LYS A 183 -6.65 35.02 -18.22
C LYS A 183 -5.57 33.98 -17.84
N ASN A 184 -5.54 33.55 -16.58
CA ASN A 184 -4.61 32.55 -16.04
C ASN A 184 -5.24 31.15 -16.02
N SER A 185 -6.34 30.94 -16.74
CA SER A 185 -7.10 29.68 -16.74
C SER A 185 -7.61 29.27 -15.35
N ASN A 186 -7.80 30.21 -14.42
CA ASN A 186 -8.48 29.92 -13.17
C ASN A 186 -9.99 29.86 -13.41
N SER A 187 -10.60 28.78 -12.95
CA SER A 187 -12.05 28.65 -12.82
C SER A 187 -12.55 29.27 -11.52
N VAL A 188 -13.87 29.38 -11.38
CA VAL A 188 -14.53 29.80 -10.13
C VAL A 188 -14.09 28.95 -8.92
N PHE A 189 -13.79 27.66 -9.14
CA PHE A 189 -13.31 26.75 -8.09
C PHE A 189 -11.90 27.11 -7.59
N HIS A 190 -11.02 27.63 -8.46
CA HIS A 190 -9.68 28.06 -8.06
C HIS A 190 -9.75 29.23 -7.07
N TYR A 191 -10.66 30.17 -7.30
CA TYR A 191 -10.91 31.26 -6.37
C TYR A 191 -11.60 30.75 -5.09
N ALA A 192 -12.61 29.89 -5.22
CA ALA A 192 -13.33 29.32 -4.08
C ALA A 192 -12.43 28.52 -3.13
N ALA A 193 -11.38 27.89 -3.64
CA ALA A 193 -10.40 27.13 -2.85
C ALA A 193 -9.75 27.92 -1.70
N SER A 194 -9.68 29.24 -1.82
CA SER A 194 -9.10 30.15 -0.82
C SER A 194 -10.13 30.73 0.18
N THR A 195 -11.41 30.36 0.04
CA THR A 195 -12.55 30.98 0.75
C THR A 195 -13.08 30.12 1.92
N THR A 196 -14.31 29.60 1.81
CA THR A 196 -15.01 28.76 2.80
C THR A 196 -15.55 27.47 2.17
N LYS A 197 -15.81 26.46 2.99
CA LYS A 197 -16.38 25.18 2.53
C LYS A 197 -17.81 25.34 2.02
N GLU A 198 -18.56 26.30 2.56
CA GLU A 198 -19.93 26.61 2.15
C GLU A 198 -19.97 27.15 0.72
N MET A 199 -18.99 27.99 0.36
CA MET A 199 -18.84 28.50 -1.01
C MET A 199 -18.60 27.37 -2.01
N ILE A 200 -17.68 26.45 -1.68
CA ILE A 200 -17.39 25.29 -2.53
C ILE A 200 -18.64 24.41 -2.67
N SER A 201 -19.29 24.11 -1.55
CA SER A 201 -20.49 23.25 -1.53
C SER A 201 -21.62 23.81 -2.39
N LEU A 202 -21.80 25.14 -2.37
CA LEU A 202 -22.79 25.85 -3.19
C LEU A 202 -22.49 25.74 -4.69
N LEU A 203 -21.23 25.96 -5.08
CA LEU A 203 -20.80 25.85 -6.48
C LEU A 203 -20.90 24.41 -6.98
N THR A 204 -20.44 23.45 -6.19
CA THR A 204 -20.44 22.02 -6.54
C THR A 204 -21.84 21.41 -6.59
N ALA A 205 -22.80 21.99 -5.87
CA ALA A 205 -24.21 21.57 -5.94
C ALA A 205 -24.85 21.89 -7.30
N LYS A 206 -24.26 22.80 -8.09
CA LYS A 206 -24.78 23.23 -9.39
C LYS A 206 -23.97 22.68 -10.56
N SER A 207 -22.65 22.71 -10.47
CA SER A 207 -21.78 22.09 -11.46
C SER A 207 -20.50 21.58 -10.80
N THR A 208 -19.93 20.51 -11.34
CA THR A 208 -18.58 20.03 -11.00
C THR A 208 -17.60 20.19 -12.16
N SER A 209 -18.00 20.89 -13.22
CA SER A 209 -17.11 21.20 -14.35
C SER A 209 -15.89 22.00 -13.88
N ASN A 210 -14.72 21.71 -14.45
CA ASN A 210 -13.44 22.33 -14.07
C ASN A 210 -12.94 22.12 -12.61
N LEU A 211 -13.54 21.21 -11.83
CA LEU A 211 -13.04 20.85 -10.50
C LEU A 211 -11.60 20.29 -10.52
N ASN A 212 -11.25 19.63 -11.62
CA ASN A 212 -9.92 19.03 -11.86
C ASN A 212 -9.12 19.79 -12.94
N HIS A 213 -9.59 20.97 -13.35
CA HIS A 213 -8.88 21.79 -14.34
C HIS A 213 -7.57 22.32 -13.75
N LEU A 214 -6.54 22.42 -14.58
CA LEU A 214 -5.25 22.98 -14.20
C LEU A 214 -5.16 24.41 -14.73
N ASN A 215 -4.88 25.36 -13.85
CA ASN A 215 -4.58 26.72 -14.27
C ASN A 215 -3.23 26.82 -15.00
N THR A 216 -2.83 28.02 -15.44
CA THR A 216 -1.54 28.22 -16.15
C THR A 216 -0.31 27.80 -15.34
N ASP A 217 -0.38 27.96 -14.01
CA ASP A 217 0.66 27.54 -13.07
C ASP A 217 0.67 26.02 -12.86
N GLY A 218 -0.38 25.32 -13.33
CA GLY A 218 -0.55 23.89 -13.27
C GLY A 218 -1.03 23.39 -11.91
N TYR A 219 -1.85 24.18 -11.22
CA TYR A 219 -2.54 23.81 -10.00
C TYR A 219 -4.01 23.55 -10.27
N THR A 220 -4.60 22.64 -9.50
CA THR A 220 -6.06 22.43 -9.45
C THR A 220 -6.63 23.26 -8.30
N PRO A 221 -7.96 23.44 -8.22
CA PRO A 221 -8.61 24.00 -7.04
C PRO A 221 -8.18 23.29 -5.73
N LEU A 222 -8.03 21.96 -5.77
CA LEU A 222 -7.56 21.17 -4.62
C LEU A 222 -6.15 21.59 -4.18
N HIS A 223 -5.24 21.77 -5.13
CA HIS A 223 -3.88 22.23 -4.84
C HIS A 223 -3.84 23.65 -4.25
N LEU A 224 -4.67 24.57 -4.76
CA LEU A 224 -4.76 25.93 -4.21
C LEU A 224 -5.35 25.96 -2.80
N ALA A 225 -6.31 25.08 -2.49
CA ALA A 225 -6.86 24.94 -1.14
C ALA A 225 -5.79 24.45 -0.15
N CYS A 226 -4.93 23.52 -0.60
CA CYS A 226 -3.73 23.10 0.12
C CYS A 226 -2.77 24.27 0.36
N LEU A 227 -2.35 24.98 -0.70
CA LEU A 227 -1.41 26.12 -0.59
C LEU A 227 -1.93 27.25 0.30
N SER A 228 -3.25 27.46 0.33
CA SER A 228 -3.92 28.47 1.15
C SER A 228 -4.12 28.04 2.62
N ASP A 229 -3.68 26.83 2.99
CA ASP A 229 -3.86 26.22 4.32
C ASP A 229 -5.32 26.19 4.78
N LYS A 230 -6.23 25.77 3.87
CA LYS A 230 -7.68 25.67 4.11
C LYS A 230 -8.14 24.21 4.12
N PRO A 231 -7.93 23.45 5.22
CA PRO A 231 -8.28 22.02 5.27
C PRO A 231 -9.77 21.73 5.08
N ASP A 232 -10.65 22.64 5.50
CA ASP A 232 -12.10 22.52 5.28
C ASP A 232 -12.47 22.62 3.80
N CYS A 233 -11.78 23.47 3.04
CA CYS A 233 -11.95 23.59 1.59
C CYS A 233 -11.41 22.36 0.87
N VAL A 234 -10.26 21.84 1.29
CA VAL A 234 -9.71 20.56 0.79
C VAL A 234 -10.72 19.43 0.97
N LYS A 235 -11.29 19.28 2.18
CA LYS A 235 -12.32 18.26 2.46
C LYS A 235 -13.58 18.46 1.60
N ALA A 236 -14.04 19.70 1.42
CA ALA A 236 -15.21 20.00 0.60
C ALA A 236 -14.99 19.65 -0.88
N LEU A 237 -13.82 19.97 -1.44
CA LEU A 237 -13.46 19.63 -2.82
C LEU A 237 -13.38 18.11 -3.01
N LEU A 238 -12.80 17.38 -2.05
CA LEU A 238 -12.75 15.91 -2.10
C LEU A 238 -14.13 15.27 -1.98
N LEU A 239 -15.01 15.80 -1.13
CA LEU A 239 -16.41 15.37 -1.04
C LEU A 239 -17.18 15.62 -2.33
N ALA A 240 -16.82 16.67 -3.08
CA ALA A 240 -17.38 16.97 -4.39
C ALA A 240 -16.80 16.12 -5.55
N GLY A 241 -15.87 15.20 -5.25
CA GLY A 241 -15.27 14.30 -6.25
C GLY A 241 -14.03 14.86 -6.94
N ALA A 242 -13.28 15.76 -6.30
CA ALA A 242 -11.97 16.17 -6.80
C ALA A 242 -11.03 14.96 -6.90
N ASP A 243 -10.35 14.85 -8.05
CA ASP A 243 -9.45 13.73 -8.35
C ASP A 243 -8.18 13.84 -7.52
N THR A 244 -7.96 12.86 -6.65
CA THR A 244 -6.83 12.81 -5.73
C THR A 244 -5.51 12.51 -6.45
N ASN A 245 -5.57 11.96 -7.66
CA ASN A 245 -4.41 11.52 -8.42
C ASN A 245 -3.92 12.58 -9.43
N LYS A 246 -4.56 13.76 -9.50
CA LYS A 246 -4.08 14.87 -10.33
C LYS A 246 -2.85 15.50 -9.71
N MET A 247 -1.74 15.49 -10.43
CA MET A 247 -0.49 16.11 -10.01
C MET A 247 -0.45 17.60 -10.33
N ALA A 248 0.14 18.38 -9.43
CA ALA A 248 0.54 19.75 -9.72
C ALA A 248 1.75 19.79 -10.66
N ARG A 249 1.83 20.81 -11.52
CA ARG A 249 2.98 21.03 -12.41
C ARG A 249 4.23 21.29 -11.57
N GLY A 250 5.31 20.56 -11.85
CA GLY A 250 6.58 20.66 -11.11
C GLY A 250 6.71 19.74 -9.89
N ALA A 251 5.64 19.09 -9.42
CA ALA A 251 5.69 18.04 -8.39
C ALA A 251 6.17 16.67 -8.94
N GLY A 252 6.62 16.64 -10.20
CA GLY A 252 7.03 15.44 -10.90
C GLY A 252 8.45 14.99 -10.52
N ASN A 253 8.54 13.99 -9.64
CA ASN A 253 9.55 12.95 -9.84
C ASN A 253 9.22 12.19 -11.14
N SER A 254 10.21 11.49 -11.71
CA SER A 254 10.16 10.71 -12.96
C SER A 254 9.17 9.53 -12.99
N TYR A 255 8.03 9.63 -12.29
CA TYR A 255 6.97 8.63 -12.26
C TYR A 255 6.01 8.84 -13.45
N ASN A 256 6.41 8.30 -14.60
CA ASN A 256 5.68 8.38 -15.87
C ASN A 256 4.70 7.20 -16.03
N LYS A 257 3.76 7.03 -15.11
CA LYS A 257 2.67 6.05 -15.26
C LYS A 257 1.35 6.77 -15.50
N SER A 258 0.52 6.24 -16.40
CA SER A 258 -0.87 6.70 -16.53
C SER A 258 -1.62 6.29 -15.26
N ILE A 259 -2.03 7.26 -14.45
CA ILE A 259 -2.73 7.01 -13.18
C ILE A 259 -4.23 7.21 -13.42
N PRO A 260 -5.09 6.22 -13.11
CA PRO A 260 -6.54 6.39 -13.20
C PRO A 260 -7.01 7.43 -12.18
N SER A 261 -8.09 8.14 -12.48
CA SER A 261 -8.70 9.08 -11.54
C SER A 261 -9.17 8.36 -10.28
N SER A 262 -9.01 8.97 -9.11
CA SER A 262 -9.50 8.43 -7.84
C SER A 262 -10.46 9.39 -7.16
N ASN A 263 -11.51 8.83 -6.56
CA ASN A 263 -12.50 9.57 -5.80
C ASN A 263 -12.62 8.95 -4.39
N VAL A 264 -12.55 9.80 -3.37
CA VAL A 264 -12.58 9.40 -1.95
C VAL A 264 -13.78 9.99 -1.19
N ALA A 265 -14.78 10.52 -1.88
CA ALA A 265 -15.95 11.16 -1.27
C ALA A 265 -16.65 10.23 -0.26
N ASP A 266 -16.97 8.99 -0.65
CA ASP A 266 -17.63 8.01 0.22
C ASP A 266 -16.84 7.69 1.50
N PHE A 267 -15.50 7.67 1.38
CA PHE A 267 -14.61 7.48 2.52
C PHE A 267 -14.72 8.65 3.50
N LEU A 268 -14.69 9.89 3.00
CA LEU A 268 -14.77 11.09 3.81
C LEU A 268 -16.12 11.25 4.50
N VAL A 269 -17.22 10.88 3.83
CA VAL A 269 -18.56 10.84 4.45
C VAL A 269 -18.57 9.86 5.63
N SER A 270 -17.98 8.68 5.45
CA SER A 270 -17.92 7.65 6.48
C SER A 270 -16.90 7.95 7.59
N ASN A 271 -15.88 8.80 7.31
CA ASN A 271 -14.72 9.03 8.19
C ASN A 271 -14.24 10.51 8.20
N PRO A 272 -15.05 11.47 8.69
CA PRO A 272 -14.78 12.91 8.53
C PRO A 272 -13.52 13.43 9.27
N ASN A 273 -13.09 12.72 10.32
CA ASN A 273 -12.03 13.17 11.24
C ASN A 273 -10.81 12.23 11.28
N LYS A 274 -10.61 11.43 10.23
CA LYS A 274 -9.48 10.48 10.15
C LYS A 274 -8.30 10.95 9.30
N LEU A 275 -8.35 12.15 8.74
CA LEU A 275 -7.23 12.75 8.00
C LEU A 275 -6.54 13.84 8.82
N PHE A 276 -5.21 13.84 8.78
CA PHE A 276 -4.35 14.83 9.40
C PHE A 276 -4.32 16.13 8.60
N THR A 277 -4.99 17.15 9.12
CA THR A 277 -5.14 18.44 8.44
C THR A 277 -3.85 19.26 8.37
N GLN A 278 -2.92 19.08 9.32
CA GLN A 278 -1.68 19.86 9.41
C GLN A 278 -0.74 19.67 8.20
N ASP A 279 -0.83 18.53 7.52
CA ASP A 279 0.02 18.20 6.37
C ASP A 279 -0.62 18.61 5.04
N MET A 280 -1.90 19.00 5.04
CA MET A 280 -2.62 19.40 3.82
C MET A 280 -1.96 20.59 3.14
N LYS A 281 -1.30 21.48 3.90
CA LYS A 281 -0.55 22.62 3.35
C LYS A 281 0.63 22.25 2.44
N HIS A 282 1.18 21.05 2.61
CA HIS A 282 2.26 20.55 1.76
C HIS A 282 1.74 19.90 0.47
N GLY A 283 0.41 19.88 0.27
CA GLY A 283 -0.22 19.22 -0.87
C GLY A 283 -0.16 17.70 -0.78
N GLY A 284 -0.34 17.05 -1.93
CA GLY A 284 -0.35 15.59 -2.05
C GLY A 284 -1.74 14.99 -1.99
N THR A 285 -1.77 13.66 -1.92
CA THR A 285 -2.99 12.85 -1.87
C THR A 285 -3.47 12.61 -0.44
N PRO A 286 -4.73 12.17 -0.22
CA PRO A 286 -5.22 11.77 1.10
C PRO A 286 -4.36 10.72 1.82
N LEU A 287 -3.56 9.93 1.09
CA LEU A 287 -2.62 8.97 1.69
C LEU A 287 -1.54 9.67 2.54
N HIS A 288 -1.07 10.85 2.14
CA HIS A 288 -0.10 11.64 2.92
C HIS A 288 -0.68 12.05 4.28
N TRP A 289 -1.99 12.23 4.33
CA TRP A 289 -2.71 12.71 5.51
C TRP A 289 -3.37 11.58 6.29
N SER A 290 -3.18 10.32 5.89
CA SER A 290 -3.78 9.16 6.55
C SER A 290 -3.39 9.09 8.03
N SER A 291 -4.31 8.63 8.88
CA SER A 291 -4.06 8.56 10.32
C SER A 291 -3.62 7.22 10.86
N SER A 292 -4.03 6.15 10.19
CA SER A 292 -3.78 4.77 10.61
C SER A 292 -3.72 3.87 9.38
N ARG A 293 -3.28 2.63 9.58
CA ARG A 293 -3.24 1.59 8.54
C ARG A 293 -4.61 1.38 7.90
N GLU A 294 -5.68 1.35 8.68
CA GLU A 294 -7.03 1.05 8.17
C GLU A 294 -7.51 2.16 7.23
N VAL A 295 -7.23 3.41 7.60
CA VAL A 295 -7.51 4.58 6.75
C VAL A 295 -6.72 4.50 5.46
N LEU A 296 -5.44 4.18 5.58
CA LEU A 296 -4.52 4.07 4.45
C LEU A 296 -4.96 2.97 3.47
N ASN A 297 -5.24 1.76 3.94
CA ASN A 297 -5.72 0.64 3.11
C ASN A 297 -7.04 1.00 2.41
N SER A 298 -7.99 1.60 3.13
CA SER A 298 -9.30 1.98 2.56
C SER A 298 -9.19 3.08 1.49
N LEU A 299 -8.18 3.95 1.57
CA LEU A 299 -7.89 4.96 0.53
C LEU A 299 -7.21 4.33 -0.69
N ILE A 300 -6.32 3.35 -0.49
CA ILE A 300 -5.68 2.60 -1.58
C ILE A 300 -6.73 1.79 -2.36
N GLU A 301 -7.67 1.14 -1.66
CA GLU A 301 -8.79 0.42 -2.28
C GLU A 301 -9.70 1.33 -3.14
N ARG A 302 -9.72 2.64 -2.85
CA ARG A 302 -10.42 3.67 -3.65
C ARG A 302 -9.57 4.28 -4.77
N GLY A 303 -8.42 3.67 -5.07
CA GLY A 303 -7.58 4.02 -6.19
C GLY A 303 -6.58 5.16 -5.93
N CYS A 304 -6.37 5.58 -4.69
CA CYS A 304 -5.31 6.55 -4.39
C CYS A 304 -3.94 5.94 -4.73
N ASP A 305 -3.15 6.63 -5.54
CA ASP A 305 -1.81 6.15 -5.92
C ASP A 305 -0.80 6.36 -4.77
N VAL A 306 -0.09 5.29 -4.42
CA VAL A 306 0.84 5.21 -3.28
C VAL A 306 2.18 5.94 -3.50
N ASN A 307 2.48 6.34 -4.74
CA ASN A 307 3.78 6.89 -5.14
C ASN A 307 3.73 8.38 -5.49
N LEU A 308 2.54 8.98 -5.57
CA LEU A 308 2.39 10.40 -5.86
C LEU A 308 3.06 11.26 -4.80
N ALA A 309 3.82 12.27 -5.23
CA ALA A 309 4.53 13.16 -4.33
C ALA A 309 3.73 14.43 -4.01
N ASN A 310 3.95 14.97 -2.81
CA ASN A 310 3.47 16.28 -2.41
C ASN A 310 4.38 17.42 -2.94
N PHE A 311 4.13 18.68 -2.57
CA PHE A 311 4.92 19.84 -3.05
C PHE A 311 6.40 19.81 -2.63
N ASN A 312 6.75 19.05 -1.58
CA ASN A 312 8.12 18.85 -1.13
C ASN A 312 8.83 17.68 -1.84
N GLY A 313 8.19 17.05 -2.84
CA GLY A 313 8.68 15.84 -3.49
C GLY A 313 8.54 14.58 -2.62
N GLN A 314 7.88 14.67 -1.46
CA GLN A 314 7.74 13.57 -0.53
C GLN A 314 6.54 12.70 -0.93
N THR A 315 6.75 11.39 -1.04
CA THR A 315 5.67 10.40 -1.21
C THR A 315 4.96 10.12 0.13
N PRO A 316 3.79 9.43 0.15
CA PRO A 316 3.16 8.98 1.39
C PRO A 316 4.12 8.20 2.29
N LEU A 317 5.01 7.39 1.69
CA LEU A 317 6.03 6.63 2.41
C LEU A 317 6.99 7.55 3.18
N HIS A 318 7.46 8.64 2.57
CA HIS A 318 8.32 9.63 3.26
C HIS A 318 7.59 10.24 4.46
N VAL A 319 6.32 10.63 4.27
CA VAL A 319 5.53 11.27 5.35
C VAL A 319 5.26 10.30 6.49
N MET A 320 4.92 9.04 6.20
CA MET A 320 4.69 8.02 7.24
C MET A 320 5.97 7.67 8.00
N VAL A 321 7.12 7.64 7.33
CA VAL A 321 8.43 7.50 7.99
C VAL A 321 8.73 8.70 8.88
N ALA A 322 8.54 9.93 8.38
CA ALA A 322 8.79 11.15 9.14
C ALA A 322 7.91 11.25 10.40
N ARG A 323 6.75 10.59 10.39
CA ARG A 323 5.77 10.49 11.49
C ARG A 323 5.92 9.25 12.36
N GLU A 324 6.95 8.42 12.12
CA GLU A 324 7.29 7.25 12.95
C GLU A 324 6.18 6.18 12.96
N ARG A 325 5.43 6.04 11.86
CA ARG A 325 4.29 5.11 11.76
C ARG A 325 4.66 3.82 11.04
N LEU A 326 5.31 2.90 11.76
CA LEU A 326 5.70 1.60 11.21
C LEU A 326 4.55 0.89 10.50
N GLU A 327 3.36 0.84 11.12
CA GLU A 327 2.21 0.15 10.55
C GLU A 327 1.77 0.73 9.19
N CYS A 328 1.84 2.05 9.03
CA CYS A 328 1.52 2.71 7.76
C CYS A 328 2.63 2.50 6.72
N VAL A 329 3.89 2.48 7.16
CA VAL A 329 5.06 2.17 6.31
C VAL A 329 4.94 0.74 5.75
N VAL A 330 4.67 -0.25 6.59
CA VAL A 330 4.49 -1.65 6.16
C VAL A 330 3.30 -1.79 5.23
N ALA A 331 2.18 -1.11 5.52
CA ALA A 331 1.00 -1.14 4.64
C ALA A 331 1.30 -0.57 3.25
N LEU A 332 1.96 0.59 3.16
CA LEU A 332 2.36 1.17 1.87
C LEU A 332 3.28 0.22 1.09
N LEU A 333 4.26 -0.39 1.76
CA LEU A 333 5.18 -1.32 1.12
C LEU A 333 4.51 -2.63 0.71
N ALA A 334 3.53 -3.12 1.48
CA ALA A 334 2.68 -4.27 1.13
C ALA A 334 1.74 -3.99 -0.05
N HIS A 335 1.45 -2.71 -0.32
CA HIS A 335 0.78 -2.23 -1.52
C HIS A 335 1.77 -1.74 -2.60
N GLU A 336 2.99 -2.29 -2.59
CA GLU A 336 4.03 -2.08 -3.61
C GLU A 336 4.49 -0.63 -3.79
N ALA A 337 4.47 0.19 -2.73
CA ALA A 337 5.08 1.52 -2.77
C ALA A 337 6.56 1.45 -3.18
N GLU A 338 6.99 2.39 -4.03
CA GLU A 338 8.35 2.50 -4.51
C GLU A 338 9.26 3.07 -3.41
N ILE A 339 10.16 2.23 -2.94
CA ILE A 339 10.93 2.46 -1.72
C ILE A 339 12.06 3.49 -1.88
N ASP A 340 12.60 3.64 -3.11
CA ASP A 340 13.77 4.47 -3.39
C ASP A 340 13.44 5.78 -4.12
N LEU A 341 12.16 6.18 -4.18
CA LEU A 341 11.80 7.54 -4.60
C LEU A 341 12.45 8.56 -3.65
N VAL A 342 12.80 9.73 -4.18
CA VAL A 342 13.54 10.75 -3.44
C VAL A 342 12.73 12.03 -3.30
N ASP A 343 12.87 12.72 -2.17
CA ASP A 343 12.30 14.05 -1.98
C ASP A 343 13.08 15.16 -2.74
N ASN A 344 12.64 16.41 -2.59
CA ASN A 344 13.32 17.56 -3.19
C ASN A 344 14.78 17.75 -2.72
N SER A 345 15.21 17.12 -1.63
CA SER A 345 16.59 17.10 -1.12
C SER A 345 17.38 15.87 -1.59
N GLY A 346 16.77 14.98 -2.37
CA GLY A 346 17.36 13.70 -2.79
C GLY A 346 17.35 12.64 -1.70
N ASN A 347 16.67 12.86 -0.58
CA ASN A 347 16.59 11.87 0.49
C ASN A 347 15.55 10.81 0.12
N THR A 348 15.92 9.53 0.25
CA THR A 348 14.96 8.42 0.26
C THR A 348 14.29 8.31 1.63
N PRO A 349 13.19 7.55 1.78
CA PRO A 349 12.61 7.25 3.09
C PRO A 349 13.64 6.64 4.08
N LEU A 350 14.62 5.87 3.59
CA LEU A 350 15.69 5.30 4.42
C LEU A 350 16.61 6.38 5.01
N HIS A 351 16.89 7.46 4.27
CA HIS A 351 17.66 8.58 4.80
C HIS A 351 16.94 9.23 5.98
N ILE A 352 15.64 9.50 5.83
CA ILE A 352 14.80 10.11 6.87
C ILE A 352 14.72 9.19 8.11
N ALA A 353 14.54 7.89 7.91
CA ALA A 353 14.47 6.90 8.99
C ALA A 353 15.76 6.83 9.82
N VAL A 354 16.93 6.87 9.15
CA VAL A 354 18.23 6.86 9.81
C VAL A 354 18.49 8.18 10.56
N GLU A 355 18.22 9.32 9.93
CA GLU A 355 18.39 10.64 10.56
C GLU A 355 17.56 10.79 11.85
N LYS A 356 16.34 10.26 11.84
CA LYS A 356 15.43 10.23 13.00
C LYS A 356 15.68 9.07 13.98
N ARG A 357 16.63 8.16 13.70
CA ARG A 357 17.00 7.01 14.54
C ARG A 357 15.84 6.03 14.79
N LEU A 358 15.03 5.79 13.76
CA LEU A 358 13.82 4.95 13.81
C LEU A 358 14.16 3.49 13.50
N LEU A 359 14.71 2.77 14.49
CA LEU A 359 15.24 1.40 14.31
C LEU A 359 14.25 0.44 13.63
N PRO A 360 12.98 0.28 14.06
CA PRO A 360 12.05 -0.65 13.39
C PRO A 360 11.77 -0.27 11.93
N ILE A 361 11.70 1.02 11.62
CA ILE A 361 11.47 1.51 10.26
C ILE A 361 12.73 1.35 9.39
N VAL A 362 13.92 1.54 9.95
CA VAL A 362 15.18 1.25 9.25
C VAL A 362 15.25 -0.24 8.89
N GLN A 363 14.95 -1.13 9.83
CA GLN A 363 14.89 -2.58 9.55
C GLN A 363 13.86 -2.89 8.47
N CYS A 364 12.65 -2.32 8.58
CA CYS A 364 11.59 -2.48 7.59
C CYS A 364 12.06 -2.08 6.19
N LEU A 365 12.59 -0.87 6.02
CA LEU A 365 13.02 -0.39 4.71
C LEU A 365 14.15 -1.24 4.12
N VAL A 366 15.09 -1.71 4.96
CA VAL A 366 16.17 -2.61 4.54
C VAL A 366 15.65 -3.97 4.08
N VAL A 367 14.70 -4.56 4.82
CA VAL A 367 14.06 -5.84 4.50
C VAL A 367 13.36 -5.79 3.14
N PHE A 368 12.63 -4.70 2.89
CA PHE A 368 11.93 -4.49 1.61
C PHE A 368 12.85 -4.08 0.45
N GLY A 369 14.16 -4.02 0.68
CA GLY A 369 15.16 -3.86 -0.37
C GLY A 369 15.48 -2.41 -0.74
N ALA A 370 15.34 -1.45 0.19
CA ALA A 370 15.83 -0.08 -0.02
C ALA A 370 17.32 -0.08 -0.40
N ASP A 371 17.72 0.78 -1.34
CA ASP A 371 19.13 0.92 -1.69
C ASP A 371 19.90 1.62 -0.56
N ILE A 372 20.53 0.77 0.27
CA ILE A 372 21.36 1.16 1.41
C ILE A 372 22.60 1.99 1.03
N ASN A 373 22.96 2.07 -0.25
CA ASN A 373 24.12 2.80 -0.75
C ASN A 373 23.74 4.04 -1.59
N LYS A 374 22.45 4.32 -1.79
CA LYS A 374 22.00 5.47 -2.58
C LYS A 374 22.40 6.79 -1.90
N PRO A 375 23.14 7.69 -2.56
CA PRO A 375 23.46 9.00 -2.01
C PRO A 375 22.32 10.00 -2.24
N ASN A 376 22.11 10.91 -1.29
CA ASN A 376 21.24 12.09 -1.48
C ASN A 376 21.95 13.21 -2.26
N LYS A 377 21.30 14.38 -2.43
CA LYS A 377 21.90 15.53 -3.17
C LYS A 377 23.19 16.06 -2.53
N ASP A 378 23.41 15.84 -1.24
CA ASP A 378 24.66 16.17 -0.54
C ASP A 378 25.77 15.10 -0.74
N GLY A 379 25.49 14.01 -1.46
CA GLY A 379 26.40 12.88 -1.60
C GLY A 379 26.48 11.98 -0.36
N LYS A 380 25.59 12.14 0.62
CA LYS A 380 25.55 11.33 1.85
C LYS A 380 24.69 10.10 1.61
N THR A 381 25.22 8.91 1.93
CA THR A 381 24.45 7.66 1.97
C THR A 381 23.79 7.48 3.35
N PRO A 382 22.83 6.55 3.53
CA PRO A 382 22.25 6.27 4.85
C PRO A 382 23.31 6.00 5.93
N ARG A 383 24.38 5.26 5.59
CA ARG A 383 25.50 5.00 6.51
C ARG A 383 26.25 6.27 6.96
N HIS A 384 26.23 7.35 6.17
CA HIS A 384 26.82 8.63 6.56
C HIS A 384 26.00 9.38 7.61
N LEU A 385 24.69 9.13 7.67
CA LEU A 385 23.76 9.84 8.54
C LEU A 385 23.72 9.26 9.95
N VAL A 386 24.27 8.06 10.15
CA VAL A 386 24.42 7.47 11.49
C VAL A 386 25.39 8.33 12.32
N GLY A 387 24.99 8.68 13.54
CA GLY A 387 25.65 9.65 14.42
C GLY A 387 27.15 9.43 14.62
N ARG A 388 27.85 10.51 15.02
CA ARG A 388 29.29 10.52 15.33
C ARG A 388 29.64 10.00 16.73
N ASP A 389 28.64 9.77 17.58
CA ASP A 389 28.86 9.59 19.02
C ASP A 389 28.60 8.15 19.47
N ASP A 390 29.55 7.61 20.22
CA ASP A 390 29.62 6.22 20.69
C ASP A 390 28.62 5.90 21.83
N ASN A 391 27.77 6.86 22.22
CA ASN A 391 26.89 6.79 23.40
C ASN A 391 25.45 6.32 23.11
N GLY A 392 25.06 6.10 21.85
CA GLY A 392 23.69 5.73 21.49
C GLY A 392 23.56 4.26 21.09
N THR A 393 22.90 3.43 21.92
CA THR A 393 22.56 2.02 21.58
C THR A 393 21.83 1.90 20.24
N LYS A 394 20.97 2.87 19.90
CA LYS A 394 20.23 2.92 18.63
C LYS A 394 21.11 3.18 17.41
N ASP A 395 22.05 4.12 17.49
CA ASP A 395 22.96 4.44 16.37
C ASP A 395 23.91 3.26 16.10
N ALA A 396 24.39 2.60 17.16
CA ALA A 396 25.17 1.37 17.05
C ALA A 396 24.38 0.24 16.36
N MET A 397 23.12 0.06 16.73
CA MET A 397 22.27 -0.98 16.13
C MET A 397 21.89 -0.65 14.69
N ILE A 398 21.58 0.61 14.35
CA ILE A 398 21.34 1.04 12.97
C ILE A 398 22.57 0.81 12.11
N LEU A 399 23.77 1.14 12.61
CA LEU A 399 25.02 0.87 11.91
C LEU A 399 25.22 -0.63 11.67
N TYR A 400 24.91 -1.45 12.68
CA TYR A 400 24.97 -2.91 12.58
C TYR A 400 23.98 -3.44 11.55
N ILE A 401 22.71 -3.02 11.58
CA ILE A 401 21.67 -3.38 10.61
C ILE A 401 22.12 -3.08 9.18
N LEU A 402 22.67 -1.89 8.93
CA LEU A 402 23.18 -1.52 7.60
C LEU A 402 24.42 -2.34 7.22
N HIS A 403 25.32 -2.58 8.16
CA HIS A 403 26.53 -3.38 7.93
C HIS A 403 26.22 -4.83 7.61
N SER A 404 25.33 -5.47 8.38
CA SER A 404 25.02 -6.90 8.29
C SER A 404 24.42 -7.30 6.95
N VAL A 405 23.81 -6.35 6.23
CA VAL A 405 23.26 -6.52 4.88
C VAL A 405 24.15 -5.98 3.76
N GLY A 406 25.37 -5.52 4.08
CA GLY A 406 26.39 -5.16 3.08
C GLY A 406 26.48 -3.68 2.70
N ALA A 407 26.05 -2.74 3.56
CA ALA A 407 26.25 -1.30 3.30
C ALA A 407 27.74 -0.96 3.21
N LYS A 408 28.13 -0.32 2.10
CA LYS A 408 29.53 -0.02 1.79
C LYS A 408 30.03 1.16 2.63
N ARG A 409 31.30 1.11 3.00
CA ARG A 409 32.03 2.26 3.55
C ARG A 409 32.36 3.24 2.43
N CYS A 410 32.60 4.49 2.81
CA CYS A 410 32.98 5.52 1.85
C CYS A 410 34.37 5.22 1.25
N PRO A 411 34.64 5.55 -0.03
CA PRO A 411 35.99 5.47 -0.58
C PRO A 411 36.93 6.49 0.09
N LEU A 412 38.26 6.31 -0.04
CA LEU A 412 39.33 7.13 0.58
C LEU A 412 39.38 8.64 0.16
N LYS A 413 38.31 9.21 -0.40
CA LYS A 413 38.27 10.63 -0.77
C LYS A 413 37.96 11.50 0.46
N SER A 414 38.45 12.74 0.44
CA SER A 414 38.63 13.67 1.58
C SER A 414 37.35 14.18 2.27
N THR A 415 36.40 13.32 2.60
CA THR A 415 35.19 13.67 3.35
C THR A 415 35.36 13.35 4.83
N LYS A 416 34.99 14.29 5.71
CA LYS A 416 34.92 14.09 7.17
C LYS A 416 33.74 13.15 7.52
N CYS A 417 33.87 11.86 7.21
CA CYS A 417 32.89 10.82 7.52
C CYS A 417 32.92 10.43 9.01
N PRO A 418 31.80 10.01 9.61
CA PRO A 418 31.79 9.41 10.95
C PRO A 418 32.59 8.10 10.99
N ALA A 419 33.03 7.66 12.18
CA ALA A 419 33.87 6.46 12.37
C ALA A 419 33.26 5.19 11.75
N GLY A 420 31.93 5.04 11.85
CA GLY A 420 31.18 3.95 11.24
C GLY A 420 31.20 3.94 9.71
N CYS A 421 31.43 5.07 9.05
CA CYS A 421 31.38 5.22 7.58
C CYS A 421 32.75 5.43 6.93
N ALA A 422 33.74 5.90 7.68
CA ALA A 422 35.09 6.15 7.20
C ALA A 422 35.71 4.90 6.52
N ALA A 423 36.44 5.13 5.43
CA ALA A 423 37.07 4.09 4.60
C ALA A 423 37.98 3.15 5.41
N THR A 424 38.73 3.72 6.36
CA THR A 424 39.68 3.01 7.24
C THR A 424 39.09 2.65 8.61
N GLY A 425 37.80 2.92 8.84
CA GLY A 425 37.16 2.61 10.12
C GLY A 425 36.91 1.10 10.28
N ASN A 426 36.93 0.62 11.53
CA ASN A 426 36.64 -0.77 11.90
C ASN A 426 35.33 -0.94 12.68
N TYR A 427 34.75 0.16 13.20
CA TYR A 427 33.50 0.11 13.96
C TYR A 427 32.29 -0.12 13.04
N ASN A 428 31.54 -1.19 13.29
CA ASN A 428 30.38 -1.62 12.50
C ASN A 428 29.06 -1.64 13.30
N GLY A 429 29.05 -1.04 14.49
CA GLY A 429 27.93 -1.17 15.41
C GLY A 429 28.10 -2.32 16.39
N ILE A 430 27.07 -2.56 17.21
CA ILE A 430 27.05 -3.62 18.21
C ILE A 430 25.99 -4.65 17.76
N PRO A 431 26.36 -5.93 17.57
CA PRO A 431 25.41 -6.98 17.23
C PRO A 431 24.41 -7.22 18.39
N PRO A 432 23.17 -7.66 18.10
CA PRO A 432 22.27 -8.15 19.13
C PRO A 432 22.86 -9.42 19.79
N ALA A 433 22.41 -9.74 20.99
CA ALA A 433 22.81 -10.97 21.68
C ALA A 433 22.37 -12.20 20.85
N GLU A 434 23.27 -13.17 20.70
CA GLU A 434 22.96 -14.42 20.01
C GLU A 434 22.05 -15.29 20.89
N PRO A 435 20.94 -15.81 20.35
CA PRO A 435 20.08 -16.73 21.08
C PRO A 435 20.78 -18.06 21.35
N GLU A 436 20.43 -18.72 22.46
CA GLU A 436 20.95 -20.05 22.79
C GLU A 436 20.54 -21.08 21.73
N THR A 437 21.55 -21.74 21.14
CA THR A 437 21.35 -22.77 20.13
C THR A 437 21.40 -24.15 20.77
N SER A 438 20.52 -25.06 20.35
CA SER A 438 20.66 -26.49 20.71
C SER A 438 21.99 -27.04 20.19
N GLU A 439 22.60 -28.00 20.89
CA GLU A 439 23.81 -28.69 20.41
C GLU A 439 23.55 -29.29 19.02
N SER A 440 24.11 -28.65 17.99
CA SER A 440 23.89 -29.08 16.62
C SER A 440 24.71 -30.33 16.34
N ARG A 441 24.01 -31.40 15.92
CA ARG A 441 24.64 -32.62 15.36
C ARG A 441 25.55 -32.34 14.17
N GLU A 442 25.51 -31.12 13.61
CA GLU A 442 26.46 -30.61 12.64
C GLU A 442 27.90 -30.71 13.14
N HIS A 443 28.17 -30.52 14.44
CA HIS A 443 29.51 -30.68 15.02
C HIS A 443 29.96 -32.15 14.95
N ILE A 444 29.05 -33.09 15.24
CA ILE A 444 29.30 -34.53 15.09
C ILE A 444 29.53 -34.87 13.61
N GLN A 445 28.80 -34.25 12.70
CA GLN A 445 28.88 -34.56 11.29
C GLN A 445 30.08 -33.94 10.59
N GLN A 446 30.55 -32.75 10.98
CA GLN A 446 31.85 -32.20 10.57
C GLN A 446 32.98 -33.11 11.03
N MET A 447 32.90 -33.66 12.25
CA MET A 447 33.85 -34.68 12.71
C MET A 447 33.76 -35.97 11.90
N LEU A 448 32.57 -36.43 11.53
CA LEU A 448 32.38 -37.64 10.71
C LEU A 448 32.81 -37.43 9.24
N ALA A 449 32.57 -36.27 8.64
CA ALA A 449 33.00 -35.92 7.28
C ALA A 449 34.53 -35.86 7.17
N ASN A 450 35.20 -35.37 8.23
CA ASN A 450 36.66 -35.44 8.34
C ASN A 450 37.18 -36.89 8.49
N THR A 451 36.33 -37.82 8.89
CA THR A 451 36.67 -39.25 9.07
C THR A 451 36.47 -40.06 7.80
N THR A 452 35.48 -39.73 6.97
CA THR A 452 35.17 -40.43 5.70
C THR A 452 36.08 -40.03 4.53
N GLY A 453 36.85 -38.94 4.63
CA GLY A 453 37.81 -38.48 3.60
C GLY A 453 39.03 -39.38 3.35
N LYS A 454 39.14 -40.56 3.98
CA LYS A 454 40.30 -41.47 3.83
C LYS A 454 40.02 -42.78 3.07
N SER A 455 38.76 -43.14 2.79
CA SER A 455 38.44 -44.43 2.16
C SER A 455 37.36 -44.27 1.09
N HIS A 456 37.77 -43.84 -0.10
CA HIS A 456 37.20 -44.10 -1.44
C HIS A 456 37.54 -42.93 -2.37
N ARG A 457 38.74 -42.99 -2.97
CA ARG A 457 39.08 -42.17 -4.15
C ARG A 457 38.68 -42.95 -5.39
N ASN A 458 37.70 -42.44 -6.13
CA ASN A 458 37.80 -42.27 -7.58
C ASN A 458 36.70 -41.31 -8.10
N SER A 459 37.16 -40.29 -8.82
CA SER A 459 36.47 -39.21 -9.54
C SER A 459 35.90 -38.02 -8.74
N VAL A 460 36.41 -36.84 -9.11
CA VAL A 460 36.13 -35.44 -8.72
C VAL A 460 36.91 -34.89 -7.48
N PRO A 461 37.65 -33.75 -7.59
CA PRO A 461 38.58 -33.31 -6.55
C PRO A 461 37.89 -32.47 -5.45
N SER A 462 38.00 -32.89 -4.19
CA SER A 462 37.75 -32.02 -3.04
C SER A 462 39.04 -31.28 -2.63
N LEU A 463 39.01 -29.95 -2.70
CA LEU A 463 40.08 -29.05 -2.26
C LEU A 463 39.59 -28.31 -1.01
N ILE A 464 39.73 -28.93 0.16
CA ILE A 464 39.66 -28.25 1.44
C ILE A 464 40.80 -28.76 2.32
N SER A 465 41.85 -27.95 2.46
CA SER A 465 42.81 -28.04 3.55
C SER A 465 43.58 -26.72 3.68
N SER A 466 43.39 -26.03 4.81
CA SER A 466 44.43 -25.81 5.82
C SER A 466 44.23 -24.53 6.63
N LYS A 467 44.62 -24.60 7.91
CA LYS A 467 44.52 -23.63 9.03
C LYS A 467 43.17 -23.78 9.76
N ILE A 468 43.12 -24.36 10.96
CA ILE A 468 43.83 -23.97 12.19
C ILE A 468 44.09 -25.23 13.04
N ARG A 469 45.31 -25.40 13.58
CA ARG A 469 45.66 -26.43 14.55
C ARG A 469 46.57 -25.79 15.61
N GLU A 470 46.11 -25.81 16.85
CA GLU A 470 46.77 -25.53 18.15
C GLU A 470 45.63 -25.03 19.06
N THR A 471 45.34 -25.50 20.26
CA THR A 471 45.90 -26.45 21.24
C THR A 471 44.74 -26.71 22.24
N ILE A 472 44.67 -27.85 22.93
CA ILE A 472 44.28 -27.99 24.36
C ILE A 472 44.10 -29.48 24.70
N HIS A 473 44.59 -29.82 25.89
CA HIS A 473 44.85 -31.12 26.47
C HIS A 473 43.60 -31.95 26.82
N GLU A 474 43.81 -33.27 26.82
CA GLU A 474 42.93 -34.32 27.33
C GLU A 474 42.74 -34.24 28.84
N GLU A 475 41.50 -34.40 29.32
CA GLU A 475 41.16 -35.15 30.53
C GLU A 475 39.81 -35.88 30.32
N ARG A 476 39.79 -37.20 30.52
CA ARG A 476 38.57 -38.05 30.46
C ARG A 476 38.11 -38.38 31.89
N PRO A 477 36.82 -38.28 32.23
CA PRO A 477 36.26 -38.96 33.38
C PRO A 477 35.67 -40.34 33.03
N VAL A 478 35.68 -41.20 34.04
CA VAL A 478 35.33 -42.63 34.04
C VAL A 478 33.81 -42.83 33.88
N ARG A 479 33.41 -43.82 33.07
CA ARG A 479 32.02 -44.29 32.91
C ARG A 479 31.67 -45.32 34.00
N GLU A 480 30.58 -45.09 34.74
CA GLU A 480 29.90 -46.14 35.50
C GLU A 480 28.81 -46.82 34.67
N HIS A 481 28.61 -48.13 34.89
CA HIS A 481 27.66 -48.98 34.17
C HIS A 481 26.20 -48.73 34.62
N PRO A 482 25.21 -48.77 33.70
CA PRO A 482 23.81 -48.69 34.08
C PRO A 482 23.32 -50.01 34.70
N LYS A 483 22.63 -49.92 35.85
CA LYS A 483 21.91 -51.03 36.48
C LYS A 483 20.62 -51.32 35.71
N THR A 484 20.41 -52.58 35.37
CA THR A 484 19.19 -53.12 34.77
C THR A 484 18.04 -53.04 35.78
N ILE A 485 16.93 -52.40 35.41
CA ILE A 485 15.68 -52.40 36.19
C ILE A 485 14.77 -53.50 35.62
N ASP A 486 14.30 -54.36 36.51
CA ASP A 486 13.43 -55.50 36.27
C ASP A 486 12.04 -55.03 35.78
N VAL A 487 11.60 -55.54 34.64
CA VAL A 487 10.33 -55.20 34.00
C VAL A 487 9.39 -56.40 34.12
N SER A 488 8.84 -56.60 35.31
CA SER A 488 7.93 -57.72 35.57
C SER A 488 6.74 -57.35 36.44
N GLN A 489 6.00 -56.28 36.10
CA GLN A 489 4.58 -56.17 36.45
C GLN A 489 3.79 -55.42 35.37
N GLU A 490 3.15 -56.17 34.47
CA GLU A 490 2.05 -55.66 33.65
C GLU A 490 0.82 -55.45 34.52
N ARG A 491 0.37 -54.21 34.66
CA ARG A 491 -1.02 -53.90 35.03
C ARG A 491 -1.68 -53.16 33.86
N LYS A 492 -2.73 -53.78 33.33
CA LYS A 492 -3.64 -53.21 32.33
C LYS A 492 -4.24 -51.90 32.86
N GLY A 493 -3.81 -50.78 32.30
CA GLY A 493 -4.41 -49.46 32.49
C GLY A 493 -4.74 -48.87 31.12
N ALA A 494 -5.93 -48.29 30.97
CA ALA A 494 -6.28 -47.48 29.80
C ALA A 494 -5.18 -46.45 29.58
N SER A 495 -4.73 -46.31 28.34
CA SER A 495 -3.50 -45.56 28.06
C SER A 495 -3.74 -44.07 28.28
N ILE A 496 -2.70 -43.35 28.70
CA ILE A 496 -2.69 -41.88 28.76
C ILE A 496 -3.11 -41.27 27.41
N MET A 497 -2.84 -41.99 26.31
CA MET A 497 -3.31 -41.64 24.96
C MET A 497 -4.82 -41.66 24.81
N ASP A 498 -5.55 -42.54 25.50
CA ASP A 498 -7.02 -42.58 25.46
C ASP A 498 -7.63 -41.34 26.15
N GLY A 499 -6.99 -40.85 27.22
CA GLY A 499 -7.35 -39.59 27.88
C GLY A 499 -7.08 -38.37 26.98
N LEU A 500 -5.89 -38.30 26.36
CA LEU A 500 -5.51 -37.25 25.41
C LEU A 500 -6.42 -37.23 24.17
N LEU A 501 -6.74 -38.40 23.61
CA LEU A 501 -7.67 -38.55 22.48
C LEU A 501 -9.09 -38.08 22.84
N SER A 502 -9.57 -38.37 24.05
CA SER A 502 -10.90 -37.91 24.50
C SER A 502 -11.00 -36.38 24.65
N MET A 503 -9.91 -35.72 25.08
CA MET A 503 -9.82 -34.27 25.16
C MET A 503 -9.73 -33.62 23.77
N PHE A 504 -9.07 -34.29 22.82
CA PHE A 504 -8.98 -33.83 21.43
C PHE A 504 -10.31 -33.99 20.68
N MET A 505 -11.02 -35.09 20.91
CA MET A 505 -12.32 -35.39 20.27
C MET A 505 -13.46 -34.54 20.87
N SER A 506 -13.47 -34.30 22.18
CA SER A 506 -14.51 -33.47 22.83
C SER A 506 -14.50 -31.99 22.39
N LYS A 507 -13.35 -31.46 21.94
CA LYS A 507 -13.28 -30.13 21.32
C LYS A 507 -13.77 -30.09 19.87
N LEU A 508 -13.84 -31.24 19.19
CA LEU A 508 -14.41 -31.37 17.84
C LEU A 508 -15.94 -31.53 17.89
N ASP A 509 -16.48 -32.26 18.87
CA ASP A 509 -17.93 -32.51 19.01
C ASP A 509 -18.73 -31.30 19.52
N ALA A 510 -18.09 -30.34 20.19
CA ALA A 510 -18.74 -29.10 20.65
C ALA A 510 -19.07 -28.13 19.50
N ALA A 511 -18.55 -28.35 18.29
CA ALA A 511 -18.77 -27.50 17.13
C ALA A 511 -19.97 -27.92 16.25
N SER A 512 -20.71 -28.97 16.63
CA SER A 512 -21.80 -29.54 15.82
C SER A 512 -23.11 -29.76 16.57
N LYS A 513 -23.60 -28.77 17.34
CA LYS A 513 -24.99 -28.76 17.82
C LYS A 513 -25.68 -27.43 17.53
N PRO A 514 -26.89 -27.42 16.93
CA PRO A 514 -27.70 -26.23 16.82
C PRO A 514 -28.32 -25.88 18.18
N THR A 515 -28.13 -24.64 18.62
CA THR A 515 -28.74 -24.09 19.84
C THR A 515 -30.17 -23.66 19.59
N SER A 516 -31.13 -24.25 20.32
CA SER A 516 -32.45 -23.66 20.56
C SER A 516 -32.51 -23.00 21.95
N PRO A 517 -33.37 -21.99 22.15
CA PRO A 517 -33.24 -21.05 23.27
C PRO A 517 -34.16 -21.41 24.44
N THR A 518 -33.74 -21.09 25.67
CA THR A 518 -34.65 -21.01 26.83
C THR A 518 -34.48 -19.70 27.58
N SER A 519 -35.62 -19.02 27.65
CA SER A 519 -35.94 -17.75 28.29
C SER A 519 -36.15 -17.87 29.80
N THR A 520 -35.90 -16.78 30.52
CA THR A 520 -36.47 -16.50 31.86
C THR A 520 -37.42 -15.32 31.80
N THR A 521 -38.70 -15.57 32.12
CA THR A 521 -39.69 -14.80 32.94
C THR A 521 -39.59 -13.26 32.97
N SER A 522 -40.65 -12.43 32.94
CA SER A 522 -42.12 -12.56 32.92
C SER A 522 -42.71 -11.14 33.00
N SER A 523 -43.68 -10.75 32.17
CA SER A 523 -44.85 -9.93 32.57
C SER A 523 -45.90 -9.78 31.46
N LEU A 524 -47.12 -10.22 31.81
CA LEU A 524 -48.46 -9.69 31.48
C LEU A 524 -48.97 -9.58 30.03
N LYS A 525 -49.88 -10.53 29.73
CA LYS A 525 -51.27 -10.41 29.19
C LYS A 525 -51.52 -9.75 27.82
N GLY A 526 -52.11 -10.55 26.90
CA GLY A 526 -52.91 -10.04 25.78
C GLY A 526 -53.26 -11.04 24.66
N VAL A 527 -54.19 -11.97 24.93
CA VAL A 527 -55.26 -12.54 24.06
C VAL A 527 -55.02 -12.80 22.55
N ASN A 528 -55.12 -14.11 22.19
CA ASN A 528 -55.69 -14.80 21.01
C ASN A 528 -55.67 -14.19 19.59
N LEU A 529 -55.26 -15.00 18.60
CA LEU A 529 -56.19 -15.65 17.63
C LEU A 529 -55.48 -16.68 16.73
N LEU A 530 -56.26 -17.71 16.37
CA LEU A 530 -55.95 -18.95 15.64
C LEU A 530 -55.72 -18.79 14.13
N GLY A 531 -55.09 -19.80 13.51
CA GLY A 531 -55.18 -20.06 12.07
C GLY A 531 -54.27 -21.20 11.60
N ASP A 532 -54.82 -22.41 11.56
CA ASP A 532 -54.23 -23.71 11.17
C ASP A 532 -54.00 -23.93 9.65
N PHE A 533 -53.42 -25.11 9.33
CA PHE A 533 -53.44 -25.92 8.08
C PHE A 533 -52.42 -25.60 6.96
N GLU A 534 -51.91 -26.55 6.17
CA GLU A 534 -51.60 -27.99 6.24
C GLU A 534 -50.69 -28.34 5.02
N VAL A 535 -49.82 -29.33 5.21
CA VAL A 535 -49.16 -30.31 4.30
C VAL A 535 -49.54 -30.39 2.79
N GLY A 536 -48.54 -30.68 1.94
CA GLY A 536 -48.70 -31.33 0.63
C GLY A 536 -47.38 -31.70 -0.06
N ASP A 537 -47.20 -32.99 -0.39
CA ASP A 537 -46.03 -33.66 -0.99
C ASP A 537 -46.01 -33.69 -2.55
N GLU A 538 -44.79 -33.92 -3.09
CA GLU A 538 -44.40 -34.60 -4.37
C GLU A 538 -44.62 -33.94 -5.76
N PRO A 539 -44.01 -34.41 -6.88
CA PRO A 539 -42.73 -35.16 -7.11
C PRO A 539 -41.91 -34.73 -8.39
N MET A 540 -40.84 -35.48 -8.67
CA MET A 540 -39.91 -35.50 -9.82
C MET A 540 -40.52 -35.90 -11.18
N LEU A 541 -39.94 -35.45 -12.30
CA LEU A 541 -40.06 -36.04 -13.65
C LEU A 541 -38.81 -35.81 -14.53
N SER A 542 -38.49 -36.84 -15.33
CA SER A 542 -37.46 -36.93 -16.38
C SER A 542 -37.89 -36.26 -17.69
N ASP A 543 -36.95 -36.01 -18.61
CA ASP A 543 -36.97 -36.47 -20.03
C ASP A 543 -35.91 -35.79 -20.92
N ASP A 544 -35.36 -36.58 -21.84
CA ASP A 544 -34.69 -36.28 -23.13
C ASP A 544 -35.41 -37.19 -24.17
N PRO A 545 -35.30 -37.09 -25.53
CA PRO A 545 -34.37 -36.34 -26.40
C PRO A 545 -35.00 -35.72 -27.70
N HIS A 546 -34.23 -35.02 -28.55
CA HIS A 546 -34.25 -35.21 -30.03
C HIS A 546 -33.23 -34.35 -30.83
N SER A 547 -32.89 -34.89 -31.99
CA SER A 547 -31.92 -34.59 -33.06
C SER A 547 -32.29 -33.48 -34.07
N GLY A 548 -31.31 -32.91 -34.78
CA GLY A 548 -31.50 -32.15 -36.03
C GLY A 548 -30.19 -31.80 -36.76
N GLU A 549 -30.10 -32.15 -38.05
CA GLU A 549 -28.92 -32.16 -38.95
C GLU A 549 -28.67 -30.86 -39.75
N SER A 550 -27.42 -30.73 -40.25
CA SER A 550 -27.01 -30.15 -41.58
C SER A 550 -27.18 -28.61 -41.79
N SER A 551 -26.44 -27.87 -42.61
CA SER A 551 -25.57 -28.12 -43.77
C SER A 551 -24.72 -26.87 -44.13
N SER A 552 -23.63 -27.14 -44.84
CA SER A 552 -22.80 -26.33 -45.77
C SER A 552 -23.17 -24.89 -46.17
N ASN A 553 -22.15 -24.01 -46.32
CA ASN A 553 -21.68 -23.58 -47.65
C ASN A 553 -20.41 -22.70 -47.62
N ALA A 554 -19.56 -22.92 -48.62
CA ALA A 554 -18.34 -22.20 -48.97
C ALA A 554 -18.56 -21.31 -50.20
N ALA A 555 -17.78 -20.23 -50.36
CA ALA A 555 -17.31 -19.62 -51.62
C ALA A 555 -16.64 -18.26 -51.29
N THR A 556 -15.32 -18.05 -51.44
CA THR A 556 -14.47 -17.87 -52.65
C THR A 556 -14.63 -16.54 -53.41
N GLY A 557 -13.46 -15.92 -53.68
CA GLY A 557 -13.20 -14.94 -54.76
C GLY A 557 -13.05 -13.50 -54.27
N GLY A 558 -12.01 -12.73 -54.58
CA GLY A 558 -10.87 -12.93 -55.47
C GLY A 558 -10.45 -11.57 -56.09
N GLY A 559 -9.12 -11.31 -56.18
CA GLY A 559 -8.46 -10.37 -57.11
C GLY A 559 -8.66 -8.86 -56.88
N GLY A 560 -7.70 -7.96 -57.13
CA GLY A 560 -6.36 -8.04 -57.69
C GLY A 560 -5.91 -6.65 -58.19
N GLY A 561 -4.59 -6.40 -58.19
CA GLY A 561 -3.86 -5.35 -58.94
C GLY A 561 -4.00 -3.90 -58.41
N GLY A 562 -2.99 -3.03 -58.39
CA GLY A 562 -1.60 -3.02 -58.89
C GLY A 562 -1.17 -1.54 -59.05
N GLY A 563 0.11 -1.20 -58.83
CA GLY A 563 0.64 0.12 -59.22
C GLY A 563 1.82 0.67 -58.39
N ASN A 564 3.02 0.51 -58.95
CA ASN A 564 4.36 1.09 -58.64
C ASN A 564 4.34 2.57 -58.18
N GLY A 565 5.22 3.13 -57.33
CA GLY A 565 6.70 3.17 -57.20
C GLY A 565 7.02 4.62 -56.72
N SER A 566 8.04 5.01 -55.95
CA SER A 566 9.42 4.55 -55.77
C SER A 566 10.05 5.11 -54.46
N THR A 567 11.15 4.46 -54.02
CA THR A 567 12.38 5.00 -53.35
C THR A 567 12.24 5.77 -52.02
N THR A 568 12.95 5.54 -50.92
CA THR A 568 14.23 4.89 -50.55
C THR A 568 14.19 4.75 -49.01
N THR A 569 14.61 3.66 -48.36
CA THR A 569 15.96 3.52 -47.78
C THR A 569 16.23 2.08 -47.28
N SER A 570 17.51 1.80 -47.16
CA SER A 570 18.25 0.52 -47.08
C SER A 570 18.05 -0.37 -45.84
N HIS A 571 17.81 -1.64 -46.14
CA HIS A 571 18.27 -2.90 -45.52
C HIS A 571 18.94 -2.93 -44.12
N GLN A 572 18.34 -3.71 -43.22
CA GLN A 572 19.01 -4.86 -42.60
C GLN A 572 18.02 -6.00 -42.31
N ARG A 573 18.39 -7.22 -42.73
CA ARG A 573 17.54 -8.41 -42.86
C ARG A 573 17.19 -9.04 -41.52
N SER A 574 15.90 -9.24 -41.29
CA SER A 574 15.34 -10.24 -40.38
C SER A 574 15.70 -11.66 -40.87
N ARG A 575 16.42 -12.42 -40.04
CA ARG A 575 16.42 -13.88 -40.11
C ARG A 575 15.37 -14.38 -39.12
N THR A 576 14.30 -14.95 -39.65
CA THR A 576 13.39 -15.87 -38.95
C THR A 576 14.20 -17.00 -38.31
N PRO A 577 14.09 -17.27 -36.99
CA PRO A 577 14.53 -18.52 -36.44
C PRO A 577 13.46 -19.57 -36.72
N CYS A 578 13.93 -20.62 -37.34
CA CYS A 578 13.26 -21.87 -37.66
C CYS A 578 12.60 -22.47 -36.43
N ASP A 579 11.48 -23.17 -36.64
CA ASP A 579 10.95 -24.18 -35.72
C ASP A 579 12.06 -25.13 -35.28
N GLY A 580 12.53 -24.93 -34.06
CA GLY A 580 13.38 -25.84 -33.33
C GLY A 580 12.63 -26.23 -32.07
N GLN A 581 12.02 -27.42 -32.08
CA GLN A 581 11.65 -28.13 -30.87
C GLN A 581 12.90 -28.29 -30.00
N SER A 582 13.16 -27.35 -29.10
CA SER A 582 14.16 -27.51 -28.05
C SER A 582 13.50 -28.25 -26.89
N GLY A 583 13.70 -29.57 -26.83
CA GLY A 583 13.40 -30.35 -25.63
C GLY A 583 14.19 -29.79 -24.45
N HIS A 584 13.51 -29.11 -23.52
CA HIS A 584 14.08 -28.80 -22.21
C HIS A 584 14.09 -30.09 -21.37
N GLY A 585 15.16 -30.88 -21.49
CA GLY A 585 15.47 -31.90 -20.50
C GLY A 585 15.71 -31.20 -19.16
N GLY A 586 14.78 -31.36 -18.20
CA GLY A 586 14.91 -30.80 -16.86
C GLY A 586 16.20 -31.30 -16.19
N ARG A 587 16.81 -30.48 -15.34
CA ARG A 587 18.07 -30.83 -14.67
C ARG A 587 17.87 -31.53 -13.33
N GLY A 588 16.63 -31.61 -12.82
CA GLY A 588 16.30 -32.30 -11.57
C GLY A 588 16.52 -31.45 -10.32
N ARG A 589 16.40 -30.12 -10.45
CA ARG A 589 16.60 -29.18 -9.34
C ARG A 589 15.33 -29.08 -8.51
N LEU A 590 15.39 -29.52 -7.26
CA LEU A 590 14.25 -29.57 -6.33
C LEU A 590 14.36 -28.50 -5.26
N LEU A 591 13.29 -27.71 -5.11
CA LEU A 591 13.07 -26.79 -4.00
C LEU A 591 11.96 -27.33 -3.08
N CYS A 592 12.20 -27.33 -1.78
CA CYS A 592 11.25 -27.76 -0.74
C CYS A 592 11.03 -26.63 0.27
N LEU A 593 9.77 -26.27 0.48
CA LEU A 593 9.33 -25.14 1.31
C LEU A 593 8.51 -25.65 2.49
N ASP A 594 9.03 -25.45 3.70
CA ASP A 594 8.38 -25.92 4.93
C ASP A 594 7.08 -25.14 5.27
N GLY A 595 6.19 -25.76 6.04
CA GLY A 595 5.04 -25.08 6.64
C GLY A 595 5.40 -24.36 7.94
N GLY A 596 4.68 -23.27 8.25
CA GLY A 596 4.94 -22.51 9.49
C GLY A 596 4.10 -21.26 9.74
N GLY A 597 2.91 -21.14 9.14
CA GLY A 597 2.03 -19.97 9.30
C GLY A 597 2.61 -18.69 8.71
N ILE A 598 2.37 -17.53 9.34
CA ILE A 598 2.87 -16.22 8.87
C ILE A 598 4.39 -16.15 8.70
N ARG A 599 5.12 -17.05 9.36
CA ARG A 599 6.58 -17.22 9.21
C ARG A 599 7.03 -17.62 7.81
N GLY A 600 6.10 -17.93 6.88
CA GLY A 600 6.40 -18.00 5.45
C GLY A 600 7.09 -16.78 4.86
N LEU A 601 6.94 -15.63 5.52
CA LEU A 601 7.73 -14.43 5.26
C LEU A 601 9.24 -14.71 5.24
N VAL A 602 9.74 -15.60 6.09
CA VAL A 602 11.14 -16.04 6.12
C VAL A 602 11.54 -16.74 4.82
N LEU A 603 10.67 -17.64 4.32
CA LEU A 603 10.90 -18.33 3.04
C LEU A 603 10.93 -17.32 1.88
N ALA A 604 9.96 -16.41 1.85
CA ALA A 604 9.88 -15.36 0.84
C ALA A 604 11.14 -14.48 0.86
N GLN A 605 11.64 -14.10 2.03
CA GLN A 605 12.87 -13.31 2.15
C GLN A 605 14.09 -14.09 1.66
N MET A 606 14.27 -15.35 2.08
CA MET A 606 15.42 -16.15 1.63
C MET A 606 15.40 -16.37 0.12
N LEU A 607 14.24 -16.67 -0.45
CA LEU A 607 14.07 -16.79 -1.90
C LEU A 607 14.32 -15.47 -2.62
N LEU A 608 13.89 -14.33 -2.06
CA LEU A 608 14.18 -13.02 -2.61
C LEU A 608 15.69 -12.76 -2.70
N GLU A 609 16.47 -13.12 -1.67
CA GLU A 609 17.93 -12.99 -1.72
C GLU A 609 18.56 -13.92 -2.77
N ILE A 610 18.06 -15.16 -2.91
CA ILE A 610 18.53 -16.10 -3.94
C ILE A 610 18.22 -15.56 -5.34
N GLU A 611 17.00 -15.04 -5.57
CA GLU A 611 16.58 -14.44 -6.83
C GLU A 611 17.44 -13.21 -7.18
N GLN A 612 17.70 -12.33 -6.21
CA GLN A 612 18.56 -11.16 -6.39
C GLN A 612 20.03 -11.54 -6.70
N LEU A 613 20.56 -12.59 -6.08
CA LEU A 613 21.94 -13.02 -6.35
C LEU A 613 22.09 -13.77 -7.66
N SER A 614 21.10 -14.58 -8.02
CA SER A 614 21.10 -15.35 -9.25
C SER A 614 20.74 -14.49 -10.48
N GLN A 615 20.00 -13.39 -10.30
CA GLN A 615 19.39 -12.61 -11.38
C GLN A 615 18.50 -13.49 -12.28
N THR A 616 17.85 -14.49 -11.69
CA THR A 616 16.94 -15.42 -12.37
C THR A 616 15.73 -15.67 -11.49
N PRO A 617 14.50 -15.57 -12.02
CA PRO A 617 13.29 -15.86 -11.25
C PRO A 617 13.32 -17.27 -10.63
N ILE A 618 12.79 -17.42 -9.41
CA ILE A 618 12.75 -18.72 -8.73
C ILE A 618 12.09 -19.81 -9.58
N SER A 619 11.02 -19.46 -10.31
CA SER A 619 10.30 -20.38 -11.20
C SER A 619 11.15 -20.95 -12.34
N HIS A 620 12.28 -20.33 -12.68
CA HIS A 620 13.21 -20.80 -13.72
C HIS A 620 14.47 -21.45 -13.13
N LEU A 621 14.76 -21.24 -11.85
CA LEU A 621 15.90 -21.86 -11.15
C LEU A 621 15.65 -23.32 -10.79
N PHE A 622 14.39 -23.68 -10.54
CA PHE A 622 13.99 -25.00 -10.07
C PHE A 622 13.05 -25.68 -11.07
N ASP A 623 13.25 -26.98 -11.28
CA ASP A 623 12.37 -27.80 -12.12
C ASP A 623 11.18 -28.31 -11.29
N TRP A 624 11.41 -28.52 -9.99
CA TRP A 624 10.44 -29.03 -9.02
C TRP A 624 10.33 -28.11 -7.81
N ILE A 625 9.11 -27.80 -7.39
CA ILE A 625 8.85 -27.07 -6.14
C ILE A 625 7.82 -27.84 -5.31
N ALA A 626 8.21 -28.23 -4.10
CA ALA A 626 7.35 -28.83 -3.09
C ALA A 626 7.07 -27.85 -1.97
N GLY A 627 5.84 -27.82 -1.44
CA GLY A 627 5.48 -26.94 -0.35
C GLY A 627 4.41 -27.50 0.58
N THR A 628 4.53 -27.18 1.86
CA THR A 628 3.52 -27.51 2.88
C THR A 628 2.95 -26.27 3.55
N SER A 629 1.65 -26.25 3.79
CA SER A 629 0.96 -25.14 4.44
C SER A 629 1.26 -23.82 3.70
N THR A 630 1.75 -22.84 4.44
CA THR A 630 2.30 -21.60 3.92
C THR A 630 3.37 -21.82 2.83
N GLY A 631 4.33 -22.73 2.97
CA GLY A 631 5.28 -23.05 1.89
C GLY A 631 4.57 -23.57 0.62
N GLY A 632 3.43 -24.24 0.77
CA GLY A 632 2.55 -24.65 -0.33
C GLY A 632 1.87 -23.46 -1.02
N ILE A 633 1.35 -22.51 -0.25
CA ILE A 633 0.79 -21.25 -0.79
C ILE A 633 1.85 -20.49 -1.58
N LEU A 634 3.08 -20.40 -1.06
CA LEU A 634 4.21 -19.76 -1.72
C LEU A 634 4.63 -20.49 -3.00
N ALA A 635 4.67 -21.83 -3.00
CA ALA A 635 4.97 -22.63 -4.18
C ALA A 635 3.93 -22.41 -5.31
N LEU A 636 2.64 -22.36 -4.96
CA LEU A 636 1.57 -22.06 -5.91
C LEU A 636 1.69 -20.63 -6.46
N ALA A 637 1.98 -19.65 -5.60
CA ALA A 637 2.20 -18.27 -6.03
C ALA A 637 3.36 -18.13 -7.02
N VAL A 638 4.49 -18.82 -6.78
CA VAL A 638 5.63 -18.90 -7.72
C VAL A 638 5.20 -19.52 -9.05
N GLY A 639 4.44 -20.63 -9.01
CA GLY A 639 3.94 -21.30 -10.22
C GLY A 639 2.95 -20.47 -11.03
N CYS A 640 2.16 -19.62 -10.36
CA CYS A 640 1.29 -18.63 -11.01
C CYS A 640 2.05 -17.40 -11.55
N GLY A 641 3.39 -17.39 -11.47
CA GLY A 641 4.23 -16.33 -12.04
C GLY A 641 4.41 -15.09 -11.17
N LYS A 642 4.10 -15.16 -9.87
CA LYS A 642 4.37 -14.03 -8.95
C LYS A 642 5.86 -13.90 -8.64
N THR A 643 6.31 -12.65 -8.53
CA THR A 643 7.67 -12.32 -8.04
C THR A 643 7.79 -12.53 -6.53
N MET A 644 9.01 -12.66 -6.00
CA MET A 644 9.20 -12.83 -4.55
C MET A 644 8.78 -11.60 -3.74
N LYS A 645 8.89 -10.40 -4.32
CA LYS A 645 8.34 -9.17 -3.73
C LYS A 645 6.81 -9.25 -3.60
N GLN A 646 6.11 -9.70 -4.64
CA GLN A 646 4.65 -9.90 -4.63
C GLN A 646 4.23 -10.97 -3.62
N CYS A 647 4.98 -12.06 -3.51
CA CYS A 647 4.73 -13.11 -2.52
C CYS A 647 4.87 -12.59 -1.08
N MET A 648 5.89 -11.78 -0.79
CA MET A 648 6.05 -11.14 0.52
C MET A 648 4.86 -10.20 0.83
N CYS A 649 4.46 -9.38 -0.15
CA CYS A 649 3.30 -8.50 -0.03
C CYS A 649 1.98 -9.26 0.19
N LEU A 650 1.83 -10.43 -0.44
CA LEU A 650 0.69 -11.34 -0.23
C LEU A 650 0.60 -11.75 1.25
N TYR A 651 1.70 -12.21 1.88
CA TYR A 651 1.66 -12.60 3.30
C TYR A 651 1.34 -11.44 4.24
N LEU A 652 1.91 -10.26 3.98
CA LEU A 652 1.66 -9.07 4.79
C LEU A 652 0.21 -8.57 4.69
N ARG A 653 -0.43 -8.70 3.52
CA ARG A 653 -1.87 -8.42 3.38
C ARG A 653 -2.72 -9.52 4.03
N MET A 654 -2.32 -10.78 3.84
CA MET A 654 -3.03 -11.93 4.36
C MET A 654 -3.07 -11.93 5.90
N LYS A 655 -2.02 -11.50 6.61
CA LYS A 655 -2.03 -11.46 8.09
C LYS A 655 -3.12 -10.54 8.64
N ASP A 656 -3.35 -9.41 7.98
CA ASP A 656 -4.30 -8.38 8.41
C ASP A 656 -5.74 -8.77 8.06
N GLN A 657 -5.93 -9.61 7.04
CA GLN A 657 -7.26 -10.01 6.54
C GLN A 657 -7.70 -11.39 7.04
N ALA A 658 -6.79 -12.38 7.11
CA ALA A 658 -7.12 -13.77 7.41
C ALA A 658 -7.20 -14.07 8.92
N PHE A 659 -6.47 -13.33 9.76
CA PHE A 659 -6.43 -13.60 11.20
C PHE A 659 -7.39 -12.69 11.99
N VAL A 660 -8.51 -12.27 11.42
CA VAL A 660 -9.45 -11.37 12.09
C VAL A 660 -10.49 -12.16 12.92
N GLY A 661 -10.69 -11.77 14.18
CA GLY A 661 -11.62 -12.43 15.10
C GLY A 661 -10.96 -13.42 16.06
N SER A 662 -11.72 -14.44 16.49
CA SER A 662 -11.26 -15.51 17.37
C SER A 662 -10.99 -16.80 16.62
N ARG A 663 -10.10 -17.64 17.16
CA ARG A 663 -9.81 -18.97 16.62
C ARG A 663 -10.98 -19.95 16.86
N PRO A 664 -11.29 -20.85 15.92
CA PRO A 664 -10.76 -20.89 14.55
C PRO A 664 -11.31 -19.72 13.70
N TYR A 665 -10.43 -19.09 12.91
CA TYR A 665 -10.75 -17.91 12.12
C TYR A 665 -11.76 -18.21 11.00
N PRO A 666 -12.63 -17.23 10.65
CA PRO A 666 -13.46 -17.30 9.46
C PRO A 666 -12.61 -17.49 8.20
N SER A 667 -13.06 -18.32 7.27
CA SER A 667 -12.28 -18.66 6.07
C SER A 667 -12.50 -17.70 4.90
N ASP A 668 -13.58 -16.93 4.90
CA ASP A 668 -14.01 -16.12 3.76
C ASP A 668 -12.96 -15.09 3.32
N ALA A 669 -12.32 -14.43 4.29
CA ALA A 669 -11.29 -13.43 4.00
C ALA A 669 -10.04 -14.08 3.40
N LEU A 670 -9.56 -15.20 3.98
CA LEU A 670 -8.43 -15.95 3.44
C LEU A 670 -8.73 -16.45 2.02
N GLU A 671 -9.92 -17.00 1.79
CA GLU A 671 -10.33 -17.49 0.48
C GLU A 671 -10.42 -16.36 -0.56
N SER A 672 -10.93 -15.20 -0.18
CA SER A 672 -10.98 -14.02 -1.05
C SER A 672 -9.58 -13.58 -1.49
N VAL A 673 -8.62 -13.52 -0.56
CA VAL A 673 -7.21 -13.21 -0.86
C VAL A 673 -6.61 -14.26 -1.79
N LEU A 674 -6.83 -15.54 -1.52
CA LEU A 674 -6.28 -16.62 -2.34
C LEU A 674 -6.86 -16.59 -3.77
N LYS A 675 -8.15 -16.29 -3.93
CA LYS A 675 -8.79 -16.14 -5.25
C LYS A 675 -8.25 -14.94 -6.01
N GLU A 676 -8.15 -13.78 -5.36
CA GLU A 676 -7.62 -12.56 -5.97
C GLU A 676 -6.17 -12.77 -6.43
N GLN A 677 -5.38 -13.48 -5.62
CA GLN A 677 -3.94 -13.58 -5.83
C GLN A 677 -3.55 -14.75 -6.73
N LEU A 678 -4.22 -15.90 -6.63
CA LEU A 678 -3.89 -17.11 -7.40
C LEU A 678 -4.82 -17.34 -8.60
N GLY A 679 -5.86 -16.52 -8.76
CA GLY A 679 -6.89 -16.65 -9.78
C GLY A 679 -8.07 -17.51 -9.31
N GLU A 680 -9.30 -17.00 -9.49
CA GLU A 680 -10.51 -17.70 -9.05
C GLU A 680 -10.79 -18.98 -9.85
N PHE A 681 -10.46 -18.96 -11.15
CA PHE A 681 -10.73 -20.05 -12.10
C PHE A 681 -9.47 -20.79 -12.56
N THR A 682 -8.29 -20.41 -12.08
CA THR A 682 -7.02 -21.05 -12.46
C THR A 682 -6.95 -22.46 -11.87
N VAL A 683 -6.69 -23.44 -12.73
CA VAL A 683 -6.55 -24.86 -12.35
C VAL A 683 -5.09 -25.27 -12.27
N MET A 684 -4.78 -26.34 -11.53
CA MET A 684 -3.42 -26.83 -11.34
C MET A 684 -2.73 -27.11 -12.68
N SER A 685 -3.45 -27.67 -13.67
CA SER A 685 -2.89 -27.96 -14.99
C SER A 685 -2.55 -26.74 -15.86
N ASP A 686 -3.02 -25.54 -15.50
CA ASP A 686 -2.66 -24.29 -16.19
C ASP A 686 -1.18 -23.94 -15.93
N ILE A 687 -0.65 -24.33 -14.77
CA ILE A 687 0.76 -24.15 -14.41
C ILE A 687 1.58 -25.20 -15.16
N LYS A 688 2.32 -24.79 -16.20
CA LYS A 688 3.14 -25.72 -17.00
C LYS A 688 4.55 -25.94 -16.41
N HIS A 689 5.10 -24.93 -15.75
CA HIS A 689 6.41 -24.97 -15.13
C HIS A 689 6.44 -23.99 -13.95
N PRO A 690 7.10 -24.32 -12.82
CA PRO A 690 7.74 -25.60 -12.50
C PRO A 690 6.73 -26.71 -12.17
N ARG A 691 7.20 -27.95 -12.00
CA ARG A 691 6.36 -29.05 -11.48
C ARG A 691 6.15 -28.85 -9.98
N LEU A 692 4.89 -28.74 -9.57
CA LEU A 692 4.48 -28.39 -8.21
C LEU A 692 3.93 -29.59 -7.45
N MET A 693 4.28 -29.68 -6.16
CA MET A 693 3.75 -30.67 -5.23
C MET A 693 3.34 -29.96 -3.93
N VAL A 694 2.05 -29.91 -3.63
CA VAL A 694 1.53 -29.25 -2.42
C VAL A 694 0.86 -30.27 -1.52
N THR A 695 1.26 -30.31 -0.26
CA THR A 695 0.79 -31.32 0.69
C THR A 695 -0.57 -30.97 1.30
N GLY A 696 -1.40 -31.97 1.57
CA GLY A 696 -2.62 -31.84 2.35
C GLY A 696 -3.01 -33.18 2.95
N VAL A 697 -3.57 -33.20 4.15
CA VAL A 697 -3.97 -34.45 4.82
C VAL A 697 -5.44 -34.73 4.56
N MET A 698 -5.74 -35.86 3.94
CA MET A 698 -7.12 -36.37 3.82
C MET A 698 -7.55 -36.98 5.15
N ALA A 699 -8.41 -36.25 5.85
CA ALA A 699 -8.90 -36.58 7.20
C ALA A 699 -10.31 -37.21 7.21
N ASP A 700 -10.90 -37.46 6.04
CA ASP A 700 -12.20 -38.14 5.86
C ASP A 700 -12.14 -39.67 6.04
N ARG A 701 -10.99 -40.22 6.45
CA ARG A 701 -10.72 -41.66 6.51
C ARG A 701 -9.73 -42.00 7.62
N LYS A 702 -9.75 -43.28 8.05
CA LYS A 702 -8.77 -43.86 8.96
C LYS A 702 -8.18 -45.13 8.33
N PRO A 703 -6.84 -45.27 8.23
CA PRO A 703 -5.83 -44.27 8.59
C PRO A 703 -5.91 -43.02 7.69
N VAL A 704 -5.55 -41.86 8.24
CA VAL A 704 -5.43 -40.62 7.44
C VAL A 704 -4.36 -40.81 6.37
N ASN A 705 -4.48 -40.10 5.26
CA ASN A 705 -3.53 -40.22 4.14
C ASN A 705 -3.02 -38.85 3.68
N LEU A 706 -1.76 -38.80 3.28
CA LEU A 706 -1.19 -37.64 2.62
C LEU A 706 -1.70 -37.59 1.17
N HIS A 707 -2.19 -36.43 0.78
CA HIS A 707 -2.50 -36.10 -0.60
C HIS A 707 -1.53 -35.04 -1.09
N LEU A 708 -0.97 -35.26 -2.27
CA LEU A 708 -0.17 -34.27 -2.97
C LEU A 708 -1.01 -33.69 -4.11
N PHE A 709 -1.30 -32.40 -4.01
CA PHE A 709 -1.86 -31.63 -5.11
C PHE A 709 -0.74 -31.35 -6.11
N ARG A 710 -0.92 -31.78 -7.37
CA ARG A 710 0.11 -31.77 -8.43
C ARG A 710 -0.41 -31.05 -9.67
N ASN A 711 0.49 -30.51 -10.48
CA ASN A 711 0.21 -30.03 -11.84
C ASN A 711 0.66 -31.00 -12.95
N PHE A 712 1.11 -32.20 -12.57
CA PHE A 712 1.57 -33.25 -13.47
C PHE A 712 0.89 -34.58 -13.12
N GLU A 713 0.91 -35.54 -14.05
CA GLU A 713 0.36 -36.89 -13.87
C GLU A 713 1.10 -37.65 -12.76
N CYS A 714 0.37 -38.33 -11.87
CA CYS A 714 1.02 -39.13 -10.83
C CYS A 714 1.45 -40.51 -11.36
N ALA A 715 2.35 -41.18 -10.63
CA ALA A 715 2.84 -42.51 -10.99
C ALA A 715 1.72 -43.54 -11.14
N SER A 716 0.70 -43.48 -10.26
CA SER A 716 -0.46 -44.39 -10.31
C SER A 716 -1.27 -44.26 -11.58
N ASP A 717 -1.47 -43.02 -12.07
CA ASP A 717 -2.21 -42.76 -13.30
C ASP A 717 -1.45 -43.28 -14.52
N ILE A 718 -0.12 -43.06 -14.55
CA ILE A 718 0.77 -43.56 -15.62
C ILE A 718 0.77 -45.10 -15.68
N LEU A 719 0.73 -45.75 -14.52
CA LEU A 719 0.70 -47.22 -14.41
C LEU A 719 -0.71 -47.81 -14.57
N GLY A 720 -1.75 -46.99 -14.68
CA GLY A 720 -3.14 -47.44 -14.77
C GLY A 720 -3.64 -48.14 -13.50
N ILE A 721 -3.10 -47.80 -12.32
CA ILE A 721 -3.47 -48.42 -11.05
C ILE A 721 -4.82 -47.86 -10.60
N VAL A 722 -5.88 -48.62 -10.84
CA VAL A 722 -7.23 -48.28 -10.34
C VAL A 722 -7.34 -48.65 -8.87
N THR A 723 -7.47 -47.64 -8.01
CA THR A 723 -7.71 -47.87 -6.58
C THR A 723 -9.19 -48.26 -6.37
N PRO A 724 -9.50 -49.42 -5.75
CA PRO A 724 -10.89 -49.85 -5.55
C PRO A 724 -11.69 -48.82 -4.71
N SER A 725 -12.82 -48.36 -5.27
CA SER A 725 -13.69 -47.32 -4.71
C SER A 725 -14.72 -47.84 -3.69
N ASN A 726 -14.79 -49.15 -3.49
CA ASN A 726 -15.90 -49.81 -2.78
C ASN A 726 -16.11 -49.37 -1.31
N ASN A 727 -15.20 -48.61 -0.69
CA ASN A 727 -15.37 -48.03 0.66
C ASN A 727 -14.63 -46.68 0.85
N ARG A 728 -14.13 -46.05 -0.22
CA ARG A 728 -13.38 -44.78 -0.16
C ARG A 728 -14.24 -43.70 -0.81
N GLY A 729 -14.45 -42.57 -0.13
CA GLY A 729 -15.14 -41.41 -0.73
C GLY A 729 -14.50 -41.02 -2.08
N GLN A 730 -15.27 -40.36 -2.95
CA GLN A 730 -14.86 -40.00 -4.33
C GLN A 730 -13.41 -39.46 -4.37
N PRO A 731 -12.53 -39.93 -5.27
CA PRO A 731 -11.15 -39.46 -5.32
C PRO A 731 -11.09 -37.93 -5.55
N PRO A 732 -9.99 -37.25 -5.16
CA PRO A 732 -9.79 -35.86 -5.53
C PRO A 732 -9.88 -35.69 -7.05
N PRO A 733 -10.40 -34.55 -7.53
CA PRO A 733 -10.50 -34.29 -8.96
C PRO A 733 -9.10 -34.28 -9.59
N PRO A 734 -8.98 -34.61 -10.89
CA PRO A 734 -7.71 -34.55 -11.60
C PRO A 734 -7.15 -33.11 -11.64
N PRO A 735 -5.84 -32.92 -11.90
CA PRO A 735 -5.22 -31.60 -11.96
C PRO A 735 -5.88 -30.60 -12.93
N SER A 736 -6.58 -31.09 -13.96
CA SER A 736 -7.33 -30.28 -14.94
C SER A 736 -8.59 -29.64 -14.38
N GLU A 737 -9.14 -30.15 -13.29
CA GLU A 737 -10.36 -29.65 -12.65
C GLU A 737 -10.09 -29.03 -11.27
N GLN A 738 -8.86 -29.17 -10.79
CA GLN A 738 -8.49 -28.76 -9.45
C GLN A 738 -8.05 -27.30 -9.41
N LEU A 739 -8.85 -26.45 -8.75
CA LEU A 739 -8.56 -25.03 -8.59
C LEU A 739 -7.34 -24.78 -7.69
N VAL A 740 -6.45 -23.88 -8.11
CA VAL A 740 -5.21 -23.53 -7.40
C VAL A 740 -5.51 -22.96 -6.01
N TRP A 741 -6.44 -22.01 -5.90
CA TRP A 741 -6.78 -21.40 -4.61
C TRP A 741 -7.39 -22.40 -3.61
N ARG A 742 -8.09 -23.43 -4.10
CA ARG A 742 -8.61 -24.51 -3.25
C ARG A 742 -7.50 -25.40 -2.71
N ALA A 743 -6.49 -25.70 -3.54
CA ALA A 743 -5.29 -26.40 -3.10
C ALA A 743 -4.53 -25.60 -2.02
N ALA A 744 -4.38 -24.28 -2.24
CA ALA A 744 -3.80 -23.35 -1.27
C ALA A 744 -4.57 -23.32 0.06
N ARG A 745 -5.91 -23.29 0.00
CA ARG A 745 -6.77 -23.29 1.19
C ARG A 745 -6.72 -24.63 1.94
N ALA A 746 -6.64 -25.74 1.21
CA ALA A 746 -6.53 -27.08 1.77
C ALA A 746 -5.19 -27.29 2.51
N THR A 747 -4.07 -26.92 1.88
CA THR A 747 -2.74 -27.05 2.50
C THR A 747 -2.60 -26.16 3.73
N GLY A 748 -3.18 -24.95 3.72
CA GLY A 748 -3.13 -24.02 4.86
C GLY A 748 -4.20 -24.22 5.94
N ALA A 749 -4.96 -25.34 5.92
CA ALA A 749 -6.04 -25.61 6.87
C ALA A 749 -5.51 -26.08 8.24
N ALA A 750 -4.66 -25.28 8.88
CA ALA A 750 -3.99 -25.60 10.14
C ALA A 750 -5.02 -25.84 11.27
N PRO A 751 -5.05 -27.04 11.88
CA PRO A 751 -5.96 -27.33 12.98
C PRO A 751 -5.79 -26.31 14.11
N SER A 752 -6.89 -25.97 14.78
CA SER A 752 -7.02 -24.87 15.77
C SER A 752 -6.99 -23.44 15.21
N TYR A 753 -6.40 -23.20 14.05
CA TYR A 753 -6.37 -21.86 13.43
C TYR A 753 -7.48 -21.68 12.40
N PHE A 754 -7.63 -22.64 11.50
CA PHE A 754 -8.69 -22.65 10.49
C PHE A 754 -9.48 -23.95 10.55
N ARG A 755 -10.75 -23.88 10.16
CA ARG A 755 -11.55 -25.09 9.95
C ARG A 755 -10.99 -25.90 8.77
N ALA A 756 -11.23 -27.22 8.82
CA ALA A 756 -10.94 -28.12 7.72
C ALA A 756 -11.58 -27.63 6.42
N PHE A 757 -10.89 -27.79 5.30
CA PHE A 757 -11.40 -27.42 3.99
C PHE A 757 -11.94 -28.66 3.28
N GLY A 758 -13.26 -28.84 3.33
CA GLY A 758 -13.90 -30.09 2.92
C GLY A 758 -13.34 -31.26 3.73
N ARG A 759 -12.61 -32.16 3.06
CA ARG A 759 -11.96 -33.34 3.66
C ARG A 759 -10.49 -33.15 4.03
N PHE A 760 -9.93 -31.96 3.78
CA PHE A 760 -8.50 -31.71 3.92
C PHE A 760 -8.18 -30.95 5.21
N LEU A 761 -7.10 -31.37 5.86
CA LEU A 761 -6.37 -30.65 6.90
C LEU A 761 -4.98 -30.25 6.39
N ASP A 762 -4.31 -29.38 7.14
CA ASP A 762 -2.95 -28.95 6.84
C ASP A 762 -1.98 -30.12 6.66
N GLY A 763 -1.17 -30.04 5.60
CA GLY A 763 -0.11 -31.01 5.29
C GLY A 763 0.94 -31.15 6.40
N GLY A 764 1.07 -30.14 7.26
CA GLY A 764 1.99 -30.08 8.38
C GLY A 764 1.82 -31.19 9.41
N LEU A 765 0.64 -31.82 9.48
CA LEU A 765 0.41 -32.96 10.37
C LEU A 765 1.18 -34.24 9.97
N ILE A 766 1.60 -34.36 8.71
CA ILE A 766 2.33 -35.55 8.20
C ILE A 766 3.68 -35.14 7.59
N ALA A 767 3.69 -34.10 6.76
CA ALA A 767 4.82 -33.73 5.92
C ALA A 767 5.12 -32.23 6.03
N ASN A 768 5.33 -31.70 7.25
CA ASN A 768 5.58 -30.26 7.43
C ASN A 768 6.85 -29.77 6.72
N ASN A 769 7.86 -30.64 6.62
CA ASN A 769 8.97 -30.50 5.69
C ASN A 769 8.76 -31.51 4.55
N PRO A 770 8.40 -31.06 3.33
CA PRO A 770 8.00 -31.97 2.26
C PRO A 770 9.19 -32.65 1.54
N THR A 771 10.43 -32.50 2.03
CA THR A 771 11.63 -32.94 1.29
C THR A 771 11.62 -34.43 0.99
N LEU A 772 11.36 -35.27 2.01
CA LEU A 772 11.38 -36.72 1.84
C LEU A 772 10.22 -37.20 0.95
N ASP A 773 9.03 -36.65 1.14
CA ASP A 773 7.85 -36.96 0.35
C ASP A 773 8.02 -36.55 -1.13
N ALA A 774 8.60 -35.37 -1.37
CA ALA A 774 8.90 -34.89 -2.72
C ALA A 774 9.94 -35.77 -3.43
N MET A 775 11.01 -36.19 -2.74
CA MET A 775 11.99 -37.12 -3.29
C MET A 775 11.36 -38.48 -3.61
N THR A 776 10.46 -38.95 -2.74
CA THR A 776 9.72 -40.21 -2.95
C THR A 776 8.84 -40.10 -4.20
N GLU A 777 8.06 -39.02 -4.31
CA GLU A 777 7.18 -38.78 -5.47
C GLU A 777 7.96 -38.70 -6.78
N ILE A 778 9.09 -37.97 -6.82
CA ILE A 778 9.92 -37.86 -8.02
C ILE A 778 10.52 -39.22 -8.39
N HIS A 779 10.94 -40.02 -7.40
CA HIS A 779 11.45 -41.36 -7.65
C HIS A 779 10.36 -42.28 -8.22
N GLU A 780 9.17 -42.29 -7.63
CA GLU A 780 8.03 -43.10 -8.09
C GLU A 780 7.62 -42.72 -9.51
N LEU A 781 7.54 -41.41 -9.80
CA LEU A 781 7.24 -40.93 -11.15
C LEU A 781 8.28 -41.39 -12.17
N ASN A 782 9.56 -41.22 -11.87
CA ASN A 782 10.64 -41.64 -12.77
C ASN A 782 10.60 -43.16 -12.98
N ALA A 783 10.35 -43.95 -11.93
CA ALA A 783 10.20 -45.39 -12.04
C ALA A 783 9.01 -45.80 -12.94
N ALA A 784 7.86 -45.13 -12.81
CA ALA A 784 6.70 -45.35 -13.66
C ALA A 784 6.96 -44.99 -15.14
N LEU A 785 7.66 -43.87 -15.38
CA LEU A 785 8.08 -43.45 -16.73
C LEU A 785 9.06 -44.47 -17.35
N HIS A 786 10.00 -44.99 -16.57
CA HIS A 786 10.89 -46.05 -17.04
C HIS A 786 10.13 -47.33 -17.38
N TYR A 787 9.19 -47.75 -16.52
CA TYR A 787 8.38 -48.95 -16.74
C TYR A 787 7.51 -48.86 -18.00
N THR A 788 6.95 -47.70 -18.29
CA THR A 788 6.08 -47.47 -19.47
C THR A 788 6.85 -47.16 -20.76
N GLY A 789 8.19 -47.25 -20.74
CA GLY A 789 9.04 -46.96 -21.90
C GLY A 789 9.27 -45.47 -22.19
N ARG A 790 8.78 -44.57 -21.32
CA ARG A 790 8.92 -43.10 -21.39
C ARG A 790 10.19 -42.58 -20.68
N SER A 791 11.28 -43.34 -20.74
CA SER A 791 12.51 -43.06 -20.00
C SER A 791 13.16 -41.70 -20.32
N ALA A 792 12.90 -41.14 -21.51
CA ALA A 792 13.42 -39.83 -21.91
C ALA A 792 12.79 -38.66 -21.14
N GLU A 793 11.62 -38.85 -20.53
CA GLU A 793 10.94 -37.84 -19.72
C GLU A 793 11.34 -37.90 -18.24
N ALA A 794 12.04 -38.96 -17.82
CA ALA A 794 12.46 -39.16 -16.45
C ALA A 794 13.63 -38.22 -16.13
N VAL A 795 13.47 -37.44 -15.06
CA VAL A 795 14.48 -36.46 -14.62
C VAL A 795 14.83 -36.78 -13.17
N PRO A 796 15.95 -37.46 -12.91
CA PRO A 796 16.38 -37.74 -11.54
C PRO A 796 16.78 -36.45 -10.83
N VAL A 797 16.61 -36.41 -9.51
CA VAL A 797 16.99 -35.25 -8.70
C VAL A 797 18.51 -35.07 -8.75
N SER A 798 18.98 -33.85 -9.01
CA SER A 798 20.41 -33.51 -9.06
C SER A 798 20.85 -32.60 -7.93
N VAL A 799 19.96 -31.76 -7.39
CA VAL A 799 20.20 -30.85 -6.26
C VAL A 799 18.92 -30.72 -5.47
N VAL A 800 19.00 -30.74 -4.15
CA VAL A 800 17.88 -30.50 -3.24
C VAL A 800 18.15 -29.27 -2.38
N VAL A 801 17.23 -28.32 -2.39
CA VAL A 801 17.23 -27.13 -1.54
C VAL A 801 16.00 -27.17 -0.65
N SER A 802 16.20 -27.21 0.67
CA SER A 802 15.14 -27.18 1.66
C SER A 802 15.23 -25.88 2.47
N LEU A 803 14.11 -25.14 2.54
CA LEU A 803 14.02 -23.86 3.22
C LEU A 803 13.06 -23.95 4.41
N GLY A 804 13.53 -23.55 5.59
CA GLY A 804 12.74 -23.52 6.83
C GLY A 804 12.16 -22.14 7.16
N THR A 805 11.12 -22.12 7.98
CA THR A 805 10.40 -20.89 8.39
C THR A 805 10.99 -20.23 9.66
N GLY A 806 12.26 -20.46 9.96
CA GLY A 806 12.93 -20.02 11.19
C GLY A 806 12.96 -21.08 12.29
N GLN A 807 14.10 -21.17 12.99
CA GLN A 807 14.25 -21.98 14.20
C GLN A 807 13.98 -21.11 15.43
N PRO A 808 13.02 -21.46 16.29
CA PRO A 808 12.82 -20.73 17.54
C PRO A 808 14.05 -20.91 18.47
N PRO A 809 14.28 -19.98 19.41
CA PRO A 809 15.32 -20.13 20.43
C PRO A 809 15.02 -21.32 21.35
N VAL A 810 16.07 -21.93 21.91
CA VAL A 810 15.89 -22.97 22.93
C VAL A 810 15.37 -22.33 24.21
N VAL A 811 14.29 -22.89 24.76
CA VAL A 811 13.67 -22.42 26.01
C VAL A 811 13.57 -23.59 27.00
N ASP A 812 13.98 -23.35 28.24
CA ASP A 812 13.83 -24.33 29.31
C ASP A 812 12.36 -24.59 29.63
N LEU A 813 11.96 -25.86 29.55
CA LEU A 813 10.65 -26.30 30.01
C LEU A 813 10.69 -26.48 31.53
N LYS A 814 9.80 -25.79 32.25
CA LYS A 814 9.59 -26.03 33.69
C LYS A 814 9.05 -27.46 33.88
N GLU A 815 9.61 -28.18 34.85
CA GLU A 815 9.42 -29.62 35.13
C GLU A 815 8.07 -30.21 34.65
N ILE A 816 8.14 -31.16 33.71
CA ILE A 816 6.99 -31.92 33.24
C ILE A 816 6.74 -33.04 34.26
N ASP A 817 5.98 -32.75 35.31
CA ASP A 817 5.52 -33.76 36.25
C ASP A 817 4.12 -34.26 35.84
N VAL A 818 4.05 -35.50 35.36
CA VAL A 818 2.82 -36.15 34.89
C VAL A 818 2.65 -37.46 35.64
N PHE A 819 2.64 -37.38 36.97
CA PHE A 819 2.18 -38.48 37.80
C PHE A 819 0.66 -38.42 38.05
N ARG A 820 0.05 -39.61 38.15
CA ARG A 820 -1.37 -39.76 38.55
C ARG A 820 -1.50 -39.22 39.99
N PRO A 821 -2.39 -38.25 40.26
CA PRO A 821 -2.40 -37.58 41.55
C PRO A 821 -3.00 -38.48 42.63
N ASP A 822 -2.35 -38.54 43.80
CA ASP A 822 -2.88 -39.20 45.01
C ASP A 822 -3.78 -38.24 45.84
N SER A 823 -3.92 -36.97 45.44
CA SER A 823 -4.72 -35.95 46.15
C SER A 823 -5.45 -34.98 45.20
N ILE A 824 -6.58 -34.43 45.67
CA ILE A 824 -7.46 -33.50 44.94
C ILE A 824 -6.74 -32.18 44.58
N TRP A 825 -5.73 -31.77 45.37
CA TRP A 825 -4.94 -30.55 45.10
C TRP A 825 -3.91 -30.73 43.96
N ASP A 826 -3.52 -31.97 43.63
CA ASP A 826 -2.56 -32.26 42.54
C ASP A 826 -3.21 -32.29 41.14
N THR A 827 -4.55 -32.21 41.06
CA THR A 827 -5.28 -32.23 39.79
C THR A 827 -4.98 -31.03 38.89
N THR A 828 -4.69 -29.85 39.47
CA THR A 828 -4.34 -28.65 38.69
C THR A 828 -2.98 -28.78 38.02
N LYS A 829 -1.97 -29.31 38.71
CA LYS A 829 -0.64 -29.58 38.14
C LYS A 829 -0.69 -30.58 36.99
N VAL A 830 -1.52 -31.61 37.13
CA VAL A 830 -1.73 -32.63 36.08
C VAL A 830 -2.40 -32.04 34.84
N VAL A 831 -3.38 -31.14 34.99
CA VAL A 831 -4.00 -30.45 33.84
C VAL A 831 -2.98 -29.60 33.09
N TYR A 832 -2.11 -28.87 33.80
CA TYR A 832 -1.00 -28.15 33.18
C TYR A 832 -0.01 -29.11 32.49
N GLY A 833 0.35 -30.23 33.13
CA GLY A 833 1.24 -31.25 32.54
C GLY A 833 0.67 -31.91 31.27
N ILE A 834 -0.62 -32.24 31.26
CA ILE A 834 -1.32 -32.81 30.09
C ILE A 834 -1.39 -31.82 28.94
N SER A 835 -1.64 -30.54 29.23
CA SER A 835 -1.63 -29.48 28.21
C SER A 835 -0.24 -29.33 27.59
N THR A 836 0.81 -29.33 28.40
CA THR A 836 2.20 -29.24 27.92
C THR A 836 2.57 -30.45 27.05
N ILE A 837 2.22 -31.68 27.45
CA ILE A 837 2.43 -32.87 26.60
C ILE A 837 1.68 -32.75 25.28
N SER A 838 0.42 -32.31 25.30
CA SER A 838 -0.39 -32.18 24.09
C SER A 838 0.27 -31.23 23.09
N THR A 839 0.79 -30.09 23.56
CA THR A 839 1.56 -29.16 22.74
C THR A 839 2.83 -29.81 22.20
N LEU A 840 3.62 -30.47 23.04
CA LEU A 840 4.84 -31.17 22.61
C LEU A 840 4.56 -32.25 21.55
N MET A 841 3.45 -32.97 21.66
CA MET A 841 3.05 -33.96 20.65
C MET A 841 2.73 -33.30 19.31
N VAL A 842 2.05 -32.17 19.32
CA VAL A 842 1.78 -31.38 18.11
C VAL A 842 3.09 -30.84 17.54
N ASP A 843 3.98 -30.31 18.36
CA ASP A 843 5.28 -29.79 17.94
C ASP A 843 6.15 -30.88 17.30
N GLN A 844 6.14 -32.11 17.86
CA GLN A 844 6.84 -33.25 17.27
C GLN A 844 6.18 -33.75 15.98
N ALA A 845 4.84 -33.81 15.92
CA ALA A 845 4.12 -34.23 14.72
C ALA A 845 4.31 -33.24 13.56
N THR A 846 4.44 -31.96 13.89
CA THR A 846 4.61 -30.87 12.92
C THR A 846 6.06 -30.39 12.80
N ALA A 847 7.02 -31.15 13.33
CA ALA A 847 8.44 -30.77 13.28
C ALA A 847 8.94 -30.68 11.83
N SER A 848 9.38 -29.49 11.42
CA SER A 848 9.97 -29.25 10.09
C SER A 848 11.52 -29.25 10.10
N ASP A 849 12.12 -29.25 11.29
CA ASP A 849 13.56 -29.33 11.49
C ASP A 849 13.97 -30.50 12.41
N GLY A 850 15.28 -30.70 12.59
CA GLY A 850 15.84 -31.80 13.37
C GLY A 850 15.93 -33.09 12.55
N ARG A 851 15.27 -34.16 13.01
CA ARG A 851 15.46 -35.51 12.43
C ARG A 851 15.01 -35.63 10.98
N VAL A 852 14.00 -34.87 10.58
CA VAL A 852 13.53 -34.88 9.18
C VAL A 852 14.61 -34.37 8.22
N VAL A 853 15.34 -33.32 8.61
CA VAL A 853 16.47 -32.76 7.87
C VAL A 853 17.66 -33.74 7.88
N ASP A 854 17.99 -34.35 9.02
CA ASP A 854 19.06 -35.36 9.12
C ASP A 854 18.81 -36.53 8.15
N ARG A 855 17.57 -37.02 8.10
CA ARG A 855 17.17 -38.11 7.19
C ARG A 855 17.35 -37.65 5.75
N ALA A 856 16.75 -36.52 5.35
CA ALA A 856 16.84 -36.02 3.98
C ALA A 856 18.31 -35.84 3.54
N ARG A 857 19.14 -35.24 4.39
CA ARG A 857 20.57 -35.06 4.14
C ARG A 857 21.31 -36.40 3.96
N ALA A 858 21.07 -37.37 4.84
CA ALA A 858 21.70 -38.68 4.75
C ALA A 858 21.30 -39.42 3.47
N TRP A 859 20.02 -39.41 3.13
CA TRP A 859 19.51 -40.03 1.90
C TRP A 859 20.06 -39.35 0.64
N CYS A 860 20.10 -38.02 0.59
CA CYS A 860 20.73 -37.27 -0.51
C CYS A 860 22.21 -37.65 -0.66
N SER A 861 22.95 -37.75 0.46
CA SER A 861 24.35 -38.19 0.45
C SER A 861 24.53 -39.62 -0.07
N MET A 862 23.58 -40.53 0.20
CA MET A 862 23.63 -41.91 -0.30
C MET A 862 23.47 -42.00 -1.81
N ILE A 863 22.67 -41.10 -2.41
CA ILE A 863 22.43 -41.06 -3.86
C ILE A 863 23.35 -40.08 -4.60
N GLY A 864 24.31 -39.44 -3.90
CA GLY A 864 25.27 -38.50 -4.50
C GLY A 864 24.69 -37.14 -4.88
N VAL A 865 23.57 -36.73 -4.26
CA VAL A 865 22.88 -35.46 -4.53
C VAL A 865 23.25 -34.43 -3.46
N PRO A 866 23.73 -33.22 -3.82
CA PRO A 866 23.94 -32.13 -2.89
C PRO A 866 22.64 -31.69 -2.22
N TYR A 867 22.67 -31.54 -0.89
CA TYR A 867 21.55 -31.11 -0.06
C TYR A 867 21.88 -29.80 0.65
N PHE A 868 21.12 -28.75 0.37
CA PHE A 868 21.22 -27.45 1.03
C PHE A 868 20.02 -27.24 1.95
N ARG A 869 20.29 -26.93 3.22
CA ARG A 869 19.28 -26.52 4.20
C ARG A 869 19.59 -25.11 4.66
N PHE A 870 18.64 -24.19 4.45
CA PHE A 870 18.70 -22.85 5.01
C PHE A 870 17.54 -22.68 5.99
N ASN A 871 17.87 -22.38 7.25
CA ASN A 871 16.88 -22.08 8.27
C ASN A 871 17.51 -21.14 9.31
N PRO A 872 17.17 -19.84 9.32
CA PRO A 872 17.77 -18.89 10.25
C PRO A 872 17.35 -19.17 11.69
N GLN A 873 18.30 -19.00 12.61
CA GLN A 873 18.00 -18.96 14.04
C GLN A 873 17.30 -17.65 14.39
N MET A 874 16.13 -17.73 15.01
CA MET A 874 15.34 -16.58 15.43
C MET A 874 15.68 -16.18 16.85
N SER A 875 15.64 -14.87 17.13
CA SER A 875 15.85 -14.33 18.49
C SER A 875 14.64 -14.55 19.41
N VAL A 876 13.45 -14.68 18.84
CA VAL A 876 12.17 -14.82 19.56
C VAL A 876 11.34 -15.92 18.92
N ASP A 877 10.57 -16.65 19.73
CA ASP A 877 9.56 -17.58 19.21
C ASP A 877 8.35 -16.80 18.67
N ILE A 878 8.22 -16.79 17.34
CA ILE A 878 7.14 -16.09 16.62
C ILE A 878 5.96 -17.05 16.40
N ALA A 879 4.79 -16.65 16.87
CA ALA A 879 3.55 -17.40 16.68
C ALA A 879 3.15 -17.51 15.20
N MET A 880 2.44 -18.57 14.84
CA MET A 880 2.02 -18.84 13.45
C MET A 880 0.99 -17.84 12.90
N ASP A 881 0.32 -17.08 13.74
CA ASP A 881 -0.65 -16.05 13.41
C ASP A 881 -0.28 -14.67 13.98
N GLU A 882 1.03 -14.43 14.19
CA GLU A 882 1.53 -13.11 14.59
C GLU A 882 1.09 -12.03 13.59
N LYS A 883 0.67 -10.88 14.12
CA LYS A 883 0.15 -9.75 13.34
C LYS A 883 0.95 -8.48 13.53
N MET A 884 1.64 -8.36 14.67
CA MET A 884 2.43 -7.18 14.98
C MET A 884 3.57 -7.08 13.98
N ASP A 885 3.73 -5.91 13.38
CA ASP A 885 4.74 -5.73 12.35
C ASP A 885 6.16 -5.82 12.90
N GLU A 886 6.41 -5.23 14.07
CA GLU A 886 7.76 -5.12 14.61
C GLU A 886 8.45 -6.49 14.80
N PRO A 887 7.81 -7.51 15.42
CA PRO A 887 8.37 -8.86 15.48
C PRO A 887 8.58 -9.49 14.09
N LEU A 888 7.64 -9.31 13.17
CA LEU A 888 7.72 -9.88 11.81
C LEU A 888 8.84 -9.24 10.99
N ILE A 889 9.02 -7.92 11.11
CA ILE A 889 10.10 -7.17 10.46
C ILE A 889 11.45 -7.56 11.06
N ASN A 890 11.55 -7.75 12.37
CA ASN A 890 12.79 -8.23 12.98
C ASN A 890 13.14 -9.64 12.49
N MET A 891 12.17 -10.55 12.45
CA MET A 891 12.32 -11.91 11.90
C MET A 891 12.77 -11.89 10.42
N LEU A 892 12.19 -11.02 9.60
CA LEU A 892 12.59 -10.82 8.20
C LEU A 892 14.02 -10.27 8.07
N TRP A 893 14.39 -9.32 8.94
CA TRP A 893 15.74 -8.78 8.97
C TRP A 893 16.77 -9.83 9.38
N GLU A 894 16.47 -10.67 10.38
CA GLU A 894 17.30 -11.81 10.80
C GLU A 894 17.51 -12.78 9.64
N ALA A 895 16.44 -13.12 8.89
CA ALA A 895 16.54 -13.96 7.71
C ALA A 895 17.43 -13.33 6.62
N LYS A 896 17.29 -12.02 6.36
CA LYS A 896 18.13 -11.31 5.39
C LYS A 896 19.60 -11.27 5.82
N ALA A 897 19.86 -10.97 7.09
CA ALA A 897 21.21 -10.96 7.66
C ALA A 897 21.86 -12.35 7.61
N TYR A 898 21.10 -13.40 7.91
CA TYR A 898 21.53 -14.80 7.79
C TYR A 898 21.91 -15.18 6.36
N MET A 899 21.10 -14.79 5.36
CA MET A 899 21.43 -15.06 3.96
C MET A 899 22.69 -14.31 3.51
N HIS A 900 22.89 -13.09 4.01
CA HIS A 900 24.08 -12.31 3.73
C HIS A 900 25.34 -12.88 4.41
N SER A 901 25.25 -13.36 5.66
CA SER A 901 26.37 -14.03 6.34
C SER A 901 26.74 -15.35 5.67
N ASN A 902 25.76 -16.08 5.13
CA ASN A 902 25.94 -17.33 4.37
C ASN A 902 26.11 -17.12 2.85
N ARG A 903 26.36 -15.90 2.40
CA ARG A 903 26.42 -15.54 0.96
C ARG A 903 27.34 -16.44 0.12
N LYS A 904 28.44 -16.94 0.69
CA LYS A 904 29.35 -17.87 0.00
C LYS A 904 28.66 -19.18 -0.37
N GLN A 905 27.92 -19.78 0.58
CA GLN A 905 27.16 -21.01 0.36
C GLN A 905 26.01 -20.79 -0.61
N VAL A 906 25.36 -19.61 -0.55
CA VAL A 906 24.31 -19.23 -1.50
C VAL A 906 24.85 -19.11 -2.92
N ILE A 907 26.04 -18.52 -3.11
CA ILE A 907 26.71 -18.44 -4.41
C ILE A 907 27.08 -19.84 -4.92
N GLU A 908 27.58 -20.72 -4.05
CA GLU A 908 27.85 -22.12 -4.40
C GLU A 908 26.59 -22.85 -4.88
N LEU A 909 25.48 -22.70 -4.16
CA LEU A 909 24.18 -23.22 -4.60
C LEU A 909 23.79 -22.68 -5.98
N ILE A 910 23.87 -21.36 -6.19
CA ILE A 910 23.48 -20.74 -7.47
C ILE A 910 24.32 -21.29 -8.63
N ASN A 911 25.62 -21.54 -8.41
CA ASN A 911 26.49 -22.14 -9.42
C ASN A 911 26.10 -23.58 -9.77
N LEU A 912 25.47 -24.32 -8.85
CA LEU A 912 24.94 -25.67 -9.12
C LEU A 912 23.57 -25.63 -9.81
N LEU A 913 22.79 -24.57 -9.61
CA LEU A 913 21.47 -24.39 -10.23
C LEU A 913 21.55 -23.91 -11.69
N LYS A 914 22.59 -23.14 -12.04
CA LYS A 914 22.90 -22.63 -13.38
C LYS A 914 23.72 -23.60 -14.21
#